data_AF-A0AAD9M4C9-F1
#
_entry.id   AF-A0AAD9M4C9-F1
#
_cell.length_a   1.000
_cell.length_b   1.000
_cell.length_c   1.000
_cell.angle_alpha   90.00
_cell.angle_beta   90.00
_cell.angle_gamma   90.00
#
_symmetry.space_group_name_H-M   'P 1'
#
loop_
_entity.id
_entity.type
_entity.pdbx_description
1 polymer ?
#
loop_
_entity_poly.entity_id
_entity_poly.type
_entity_poly.pdbx_seq_one_letter_code
_entity_poly.pdbx_strand_id
1 'polypeptide(L)'
;MIYGRLTTNSGILALASRFFSAVRAQETSYIHFDNSPYLANASNVVEFSWPSLKAALASPNRSDVASYNGFDWTQPYPGTPLSGFSTHLRIADDLAFPDSVTTENVRTNVASISYGIPPPLMNSDGFPKGMDSSWYICQHYFVSTVPDPTKEVDHDCSFLPKQCQQDLKSSLVKKWGTFMSETGAMCGANALELITPSCRDALGLVRADVLAWDASNLADRTTSKTVVVDEVSQYSWMIGTGFSDPYNQTSYYAASNRTYLIATVFGHSADVDNPAEPVAELACLRPAWSAIPTATTTGRITSTSSSVLSEPSTAAPVVPTSSQLASSSSTLAVPAPTSHCKACILAESRSQPSSLFSLDCATVFPCQATLTTGHLFCLVGGTIKEGASVGLTGLCSFSCDYDRCEEEACVCTSIQGCPAPGLDKDGDDYEYFVDLCAFSYVQKFCAEADNRAVARARNARLVMSDTIPEIATDRDKPYCIWYPDVASEKTYRELVRRYPDMRYVVGRACAVAGYTALYAELGLLPEVSIAEEARDSATEGSKEIFDSIMRQPVCYAVLDDYTRSCNPDSPLSPAFMNGDTAVRSTLDTRLGLDKIEEWGNHYFNITEDYNISEVSSGETYQELPAEHIELFYTPILSHLPTINKNALILMAAYEGNLERYVRLRRPKMLHDEEPAVIRGIYHNTAFAKWWSLQKLDNISRRFIKAATLARFIMVNDLSHIPPSEHDTERLPMPVMIWWPLIPAQETLRELARRRPDMNLQVAMACIQGDYRVLWDELAPEPCSALWDQARQQQTQNWPNSPNRNYYVDYLERRAEELGGNIAMMGNGFNSECEDAAVRDKEPTTTWLDPGIYERPYALQNSYPHEGIYYPGGEVNAASWHLVICSSEELRRKAREEEGIRLYDE
;
A
#
# COMPACT_ATOMS: atom_id res chain seq x y z
N MET A 1 -3.55 -45.83 -17.61
CA MET A 1 -4.78 -46.23 -18.33
C MET A 1 -5.81 -46.62 -17.27
N ILE A 2 -7.06 -46.13 -17.43
CA ILE A 2 -8.28 -46.29 -16.60
C ILE A 2 -8.51 -45.26 -15.45
N TYR A 3 -8.93 -44.06 -15.88
CA TYR A 3 -10.04 -43.18 -15.43
C TYR A 3 -10.70 -43.28 -14.02
N GLY A 4 -10.83 -42.12 -13.34
CA GLY A 4 -12.00 -41.24 -13.51
C GLY A 4 -12.76 -40.74 -12.26
N ARG A 5 -12.61 -39.45 -11.91
CA ARG A 5 -13.69 -38.40 -11.87
C ARG A 5 -13.16 -37.08 -11.32
N LEU A 6 -13.18 -36.05 -12.17
CA LEU A 6 -13.11 -34.64 -11.80
C LEU A 6 -14.47 -34.21 -11.22
N THR A 7 -14.47 -33.63 -10.01
CA THR A 7 -15.52 -32.72 -9.52
C THR A 7 -14.88 -31.63 -8.65
N THR A 8 -14.76 -30.44 -9.24
CA THR A 8 -15.03 -29.09 -8.70
C THR A 8 -14.61 -28.68 -7.28
N ASN A 9 -13.83 -27.58 -7.23
CA ASN A 9 -13.70 -26.58 -6.15
C ASN A 9 -13.38 -27.06 -4.73
N SER A 10 -12.08 -27.07 -4.38
CA SER A 10 -11.53 -26.59 -3.08
C SER A 10 -10.01 -26.78 -3.06
N GLY A 11 -9.26 -25.70 -2.79
CA GLY A 11 -7.79 -25.65 -2.82
C GLY A 11 -7.07 -26.35 -1.65
N ILE A 12 -7.60 -27.45 -1.12
CA ILE A 12 -7.07 -28.12 0.10
C ILE A 12 -6.17 -29.33 -0.24
N LEU A 13 -6.06 -29.74 -1.51
CA LEU A 13 -5.28 -30.93 -1.93
C LEU A 13 -4.14 -30.66 -2.92
N ALA A 14 -3.70 -29.40 -3.07
CA ALA A 14 -2.70 -29.04 -4.10
C ALA A 14 -1.26 -29.52 -3.78
N LEU A 15 -0.92 -29.77 -2.50
CA LEU A 15 0.40 -30.27 -2.12
C LEU A 15 0.50 -31.80 -2.27
N ALA A 16 -0.48 -32.57 -1.75
CA ALA A 16 -0.45 -34.03 -1.91
C ALA A 16 -0.50 -34.47 -3.39
N SER A 17 -1.27 -33.82 -4.26
CA SER A 17 -1.34 -34.22 -5.67
C SER A 17 -0.08 -33.88 -6.48
N ARG A 18 0.70 -32.88 -6.07
CA ARG A 18 1.97 -32.51 -6.74
C ARG A 18 3.17 -33.31 -6.24
N PHE A 19 3.14 -33.81 -4.99
CA PHE A 19 4.19 -34.70 -4.48
C PHE A 19 4.20 -36.10 -5.12
N PHE A 20 3.07 -36.57 -5.70
CA PHE A 20 2.95 -37.94 -6.22
C PHE A 20 2.88 -38.07 -7.75
N SER A 21 3.23 -37.03 -8.52
CA SER A 21 3.26 -37.13 -9.99
C SER A 21 4.36 -36.29 -10.63
N ALA A 22 5.58 -36.85 -10.69
CA ALA A 22 6.47 -36.77 -11.85
C ALA A 22 7.70 -37.65 -11.62
N VAL A 23 7.97 -38.55 -12.55
CA VAL A 23 9.23 -39.29 -12.65
C VAL A 23 10.34 -38.32 -13.08
N ARG A 24 10.85 -37.55 -12.10
CA ARG A 24 12.15 -36.84 -12.07
C ARG A 24 12.79 -36.91 -10.66
N ALA A 25 12.26 -37.80 -9.82
CA ALA A 25 12.12 -37.67 -8.37
C ALA A 25 13.37 -37.77 -7.48
N GLN A 26 14.62 -37.70 -7.97
CA GLN A 26 15.80 -37.83 -7.08
C GLN A 26 16.55 -36.53 -6.77
N GLU A 27 16.33 -35.45 -7.54
CA GLU A 27 17.17 -34.24 -7.44
C GLU A 27 16.43 -33.01 -6.88
N THR A 28 15.11 -33.08 -6.71
CA THR A 28 14.26 -31.92 -6.41
C THR A 28 13.44 -32.13 -5.13
N SER A 29 13.40 -31.14 -4.25
CA SER A 29 12.47 -31.02 -3.12
C SER A 29 11.67 -29.72 -3.25
N TYR A 30 10.73 -29.50 -2.35
CA TYR A 30 9.90 -28.29 -2.31
C TYR A 30 9.91 -27.71 -0.90
N ILE A 31 10.06 -26.39 -0.82
CA ILE A 31 10.00 -25.66 0.45
C ILE A 31 8.96 -24.54 0.33
N HIS A 32 8.37 -24.17 1.46
CA HIS A 32 7.68 -22.88 1.56
C HIS A 32 8.74 -21.77 1.41
N PHE A 33 8.54 -20.82 0.49
CA PHE A 33 9.51 -19.78 0.14
C PHE A 33 9.78 -18.85 1.33
N ASP A 34 8.72 -18.35 1.95
CA ASP A 34 8.79 -17.54 3.15
C ASP A 34 7.62 -17.80 4.12
N ASN A 35 7.60 -17.02 5.20
CA ASN A 35 6.51 -17.02 6.17
C ASN A 35 5.40 -16.02 5.75
N SER A 36 4.85 -16.17 4.54
CA SER A 36 3.74 -15.33 4.03
C SER A 36 2.42 -15.58 4.80
N PRO A 37 1.45 -14.63 4.80
CA PRO A 37 0.20 -14.76 5.56
C PRO A 37 -0.65 -16.00 5.25
N TYR A 38 -0.51 -16.55 4.04
CA TYR A 38 -1.14 -17.81 3.63
C TYR A 38 -0.05 -18.80 3.23
N LEU A 39 0.49 -19.52 4.22
CA LEU A 39 1.65 -20.40 4.03
C LEU A 39 1.42 -21.42 2.92
N ALA A 40 0.21 -22.00 2.85
CA ALA A 40 -0.19 -22.96 1.83
C ALA A 40 -0.50 -22.35 0.44
N ASN A 41 -0.13 -21.09 0.16
CA ASN A 41 -0.30 -20.51 -1.17
C ASN A 41 0.54 -21.30 -2.18
N ALA A 42 -0.05 -21.68 -3.32
CA ALA A 42 0.70 -22.36 -4.36
C ALA A 42 1.87 -21.51 -4.89
N SER A 43 1.76 -20.17 -4.86
CA SER A 43 2.86 -19.26 -5.22
C SER A 43 3.96 -19.16 -4.15
N ASN A 44 3.70 -19.65 -2.93
CA ASN A 44 4.66 -19.68 -1.83
C ASN A 44 5.43 -21.02 -1.76
N VAL A 45 5.21 -21.95 -2.69
CA VAL A 45 5.95 -23.22 -2.73
C VAL A 45 6.92 -23.17 -3.90
N VAL A 46 8.21 -23.28 -3.61
CA VAL A 46 9.28 -23.19 -4.61
C VAL A 46 10.09 -24.48 -4.68
N GLU A 47 10.62 -24.75 -5.86
CA GLU A 47 11.51 -25.87 -6.12
C GLU A 47 12.88 -25.64 -5.45
N PHE A 48 13.49 -26.70 -4.92
CA PHE A 48 14.84 -26.65 -4.36
C PHE A 48 15.63 -27.91 -4.68
N SER A 49 16.96 -27.80 -4.73
CA SER A 49 17.85 -28.96 -4.89
C SER A 49 17.80 -29.86 -3.66
N TRP A 50 17.31 -31.10 -3.82
CA TRP A 50 17.28 -32.09 -2.74
C TRP A 50 18.68 -32.46 -2.22
N PRO A 51 19.69 -32.73 -3.07
CA PRO A 51 21.05 -32.98 -2.59
C PRO A 51 21.60 -31.85 -1.73
N SER A 52 21.32 -30.60 -2.11
CA SER A 52 21.79 -29.41 -1.37
C SER A 52 21.13 -29.31 0.00
N LEU A 53 19.80 -29.48 0.07
CA LEU A 53 19.06 -29.52 1.34
C LEU A 53 19.52 -30.67 2.24
N LYS A 54 19.62 -31.87 1.68
CA LYS A 54 20.05 -33.07 2.41
C LYS A 54 21.44 -32.90 3.01
N ALA A 55 22.39 -32.38 2.22
CA ALA A 55 23.75 -32.16 2.69
C ALA A 55 23.79 -31.12 3.82
N ALA A 56 23.08 -30.01 3.67
CA ALA A 56 23.09 -28.94 4.65
C ALA A 56 22.36 -29.30 5.95
N LEU A 57 21.19 -29.95 5.86
CA LEU A 57 20.39 -30.34 7.03
C LEU A 57 20.93 -31.59 7.75
N ALA A 58 21.89 -32.31 7.15
CA ALA A 58 22.66 -33.34 7.86
C ALA A 58 23.66 -32.75 8.88
N SER A 59 24.00 -31.47 8.77
CA SER A 59 24.84 -30.73 9.71
C SER A 59 24.29 -29.32 9.91
N PRO A 60 23.10 -29.21 10.54
CA PRO A 60 22.38 -27.94 10.62
C PRO A 60 23.14 -26.95 11.48
N ASN A 61 23.07 -25.67 11.10
CA ASN A 61 23.66 -24.57 11.85
C ASN A 61 23.00 -24.39 13.22
N ARG A 62 21.70 -24.67 13.31
CA ARG A 62 20.91 -24.60 14.55
C ARG A 62 19.91 -25.76 14.61
N SER A 63 19.62 -26.22 15.81
CA SER A 63 18.63 -27.27 16.04
C SER A 63 17.92 -27.10 17.38
N ASP A 64 16.77 -27.74 17.50
CA ASP A 64 16.03 -27.88 18.75
C ASP A 64 15.23 -29.20 18.73
N VAL A 65 14.90 -29.74 19.89
CA VAL A 65 14.15 -31.01 20.02
C VAL A 65 13.16 -30.93 21.16
N ALA A 66 11.89 -31.20 20.88
CA ALA A 66 10.81 -31.22 21.85
C ALA A 66 10.25 -32.64 21.94
N SER A 67 10.01 -33.14 23.15
CA SER A 67 9.38 -34.45 23.39
C SER A 67 7.92 -34.29 23.81
N TYR A 68 7.09 -35.23 23.37
CA TYR A 68 5.66 -35.27 23.71
C TYR A 68 5.19 -36.72 23.92
N ASN A 69 3.97 -36.85 24.45
CA ASN A 69 3.34 -38.14 24.67
C ASN A 69 2.53 -38.57 23.45
N GLY A 70 2.28 -39.86 23.32
CA GLY A 70 1.43 -40.42 22.28
C GLY A 70 0.88 -41.77 22.72
N PHE A 71 0.67 -42.66 21.76
CA PHE A 71 0.03 -43.95 21.98
C PHE A 71 0.73 -45.06 21.20
N ASP A 72 0.61 -46.30 21.69
CA ASP A 72 1.02 -47.49 20.95
C ASP A 72 0.01 -47.79 19.84
N TRP A 73 0.32 -47.30 18.63
CA TRP A 73 -0.53 -47.46 17.45
C TRP A 73 -0.50 -48.88 16.85
N THR A 74 0.32 -49.79 17.39
CA THR A 74 0.33 -51.19 16.92
C THR A 74 -0.88 -51.96 17.45
N GLN A 75 -1.57 -51.39 18.44
CA GLN A 75 -2.84 -51.86 18.99
C GLN A 75 -3.98 -51.09 18.32
N PRO A 76 -5.22 -51.62 18.30
CA PRO A 76 -6.38 -50.86 17.85
C PRO A 76 -6.56 -49.56 18.64
N TYR A 77 -7.03 -48.50 17.97
CA TYR A 77 -7.30 -47.19 18.57
C TYR A 77 -8.22 -47.30 19.80
N PRO A 78 -7.92 -46.64 20.93
CA PRO A 78 -6.88 -45.61 21.14
C PRO A 78 -5.53 -46.14 21.64
N GLY A 79 -5.31 -47.46 21.68
CA GLY A 79 -4.07 -48.06 22.16
C GLY A 79 -3.69 -47.69 23.60
N THR A 80 -2.50 -48.08 24.04
CA THR A 80 -1.98 -47.71 25.37
C THR A 80 -1.11 -46.45 25.29
N PRO A 81 -1.22 -45.49 26.24
CA PRO A 81 -0.36 -44.32 26.29
C PRO A 81 1.13 -44.69 26.29
N LEU A 82 1.91 -43.97 25.51
CA LEU A 82 3.33 -44.22 25.31
C LEU A 82 4.10 -42.90 25.22
N SER A 83 5.15 -42.76 26.01
CA SER A 83 6.04 -41.60 26.00
C SER A 83 7.23 -41.80 25.06
N GLY A 84 7.89 -40.71 24.67
CA GLY A 84 9.14 -40.74 23.91
C GLY A 84 8.96 -40.47 22.42
N PHE A 85 7.86 -39.84 22.03
CA PHE A 85 7.76 -39.18 20.73
C PHE A 85 8.54 -37.87 20.78
N SER A 86 9.10 -37.47 19.64
CA SER A 86 9.88 -36.25 19.53
C SER A 86 9.66 -35.53 18.20
N THR A 87 9.81 -34.22 18.23
CA THR A 87 9.84 -33.36 17.05
C THR A 87 11.17 -32.63 17.03
N HIS A 88 11.79 -32.56 15.86
CA HIS A 88 13.14 -32.05 15.67
C HIS A 88 13.11 -30.87 14.69
N LEU A 89 13.64 -29.74 15.13
CA LEU A 89 13.90 -28.57 14.30
C LEU A 89 15.36 -28.59 13.84
N ARG A 90 15.58 -28.36 12.55
CA ARG A 90 16.92 -28.20 11.96
C ARG A 90 16.91 -26.99 11.03
N ILE A 91 17.87 -26.09 11.20
CA ILE A 91 18.00 -24.89 10.36
C ILE A 91 19.36 -24.91 9.67
N ALA A 92 19.35 -24.82 8.36
CA ALA A 92 20.52 -24.67 7.51
C ALA A 92 20.57 -23.25 6.93
N ASP A 93 21.74 -22.65 6.94
CA ASP A 93 21.92 -21.25 6.59
C ASP A 93 22.47 -21.05 5.18
N ASP A 94 22.15 -19.90 4.57
CA ASP A 94 22.69 -19.42 3.29
C ASP A 94 22.64 -20.42 2.11
N LEU A 95 21.53 -21.14 1.97
CA LEU A 95 21.31 -22.04 0.84
C LEU A 95 20.96 -21.28 -0.44
N ALA A 96 21.60 -21.64 -1.55
CA ALA A 96 21.32 -21.06 -2.87
C ALA A 96 20.06 -21.68 -3.48
N PHE A 97 19.21 -20.83 -4.05
CA PHE A 97 18.11 -21.30 -4.88
C PHE A 97 18.65 -21.89 -6.21
N PRO A 98 17.94 -22.85 -6.80
CA PRO A 98 18.26 -23.31 -8.15
C PRO A 98 17.92 -22.25 -9.20
N ASP A 99 18.62 -22.29 -10.35
CA ASP A 99 18.40 -21.38 -11.49
C ASP A 99 16.95 -21.37 -12.01
N SER A 100 16.17 -22.43 -11.72
CA SER A 100 14.73 -22.50 -12.07
C SER A 100 13.85 -21.54 -11.25
N VAL A 101 14.35 -21.05 -10.11
CA VAL A 101 13.64 -20.11 -9.23
C VAL A 101 14.18 -18.69 -9.42
N THR A 102 15.49 -18.51 -9.51
CA THR A 102 16.13 -17.20 -9.73
C THR A 102 17.55 -17.38 -10.26
N THR A 103 17.99 -16.45 -11.10
CA THR A 103 19.38 -16.35 -11.59
C THR A 103 20.22 -15.37 -10.78
N GLU A 104 19.60 -14.64 -9.84
CA GLU A 104 20.28 -13.72 -8.93
C GLU A 104 21.02 -14.49 -7.84
N ASN A 105 22.14 -13.95 -7.36
CA ASN A 105 22.93 -14.58 -6.30
C ASN A 105 22.31 -14.35 -4.91
N VAL A 106 21.08 -14.84 -4.73
CA VAL A 106 20.31 -14.74 -3.49
C VAL A 106 20.26 -16.09 -2.76
N ARG A 107 20.16 -16.02 -1.44
CA ARG A 107 20.20 -17.14 -0.49
C ARG A 107 18.96 -17.16 0.40
N THR A 108 18.73 -18.30 1.06
CA THR A 108 17.69 -18.47 2.09
C THR A 108 18.23 -19.32 3.25
N ASN A 109 17.75 -19.04 4.46
CA ASN A 109 17.89 -19.94 5.60
C ASN A 109 16.67 -20.88 5.61
N VAL A 110 16.90 -22.19 5.63
CA VAL A 110 15.82 -23.19 5.54
C VAL A 110 15.69 -23.92 6.87
N ALA A 111 14.51 -23.82 7.46
CA ALA A 111 14.11 -24.62 8.60
C ALA A 111 13.35 -25.86 8.15
N SER A 112 13.64 -27.01 8.76
CA SER A 112 12.99 -28.29 8.52
C SER A 112 12.49 -28.88 9.83
N ILE A 113 11.31 -29.51 9.78
CA ILE A 113 10.73 -30.27 10.89
C ILE A 113 10.73 -31.76 10.54
N SER A 114 11.22 -32.60 11.45
CA SER A 114 11.13 -34.06 11.37
C SER A 114 10.70 -34.67 12.72
N TYR A 115 10.44 -35.97 12.74
CA TYR A 115 9.78 -36.64 13.87
C TYR A 115 10.52 -37.89 14.30
N GLY A 116 10.55 -38.17 15.59
CA GLY A 116 11.07 -39.42 16.15
C GLY A 116 9.99 -40.14 16.95
N ILE A 117 10.06 -41.48 16.93
CA ILE A 117 9.13 -42.34 17.67
C ILE A 117 9.88 -43.26 18.63
N PRO A 118 9.24 -43.67 19.74
CA PRO A 118 9.93 -44.40 20.79
C PRO A 118 10.36 -45.80 20.33
N PRO A 119 11.46 -46.36 20.89
CA PRO A 119 12.00 -47.67 20.48
C PRO A 119 11.00 -48.83 20.42
N PRO A 120 9.97 -48.93 21.30
CA PRO A 120 8.95 -49.97 21.20
C PRO A 120 8.15 -49.97 19.89
N LEU A 121 8.05 -48.83 19.20
CA LEU A 121 7.38 -48.68 17.91
C LEU A 121 8.32 -48.81 16.72
N MET A 122 9.61 -49.06 16.94
CA MET A 122 10.60 -49.24 15.88
C MET A 122 10.96 -50.72 15.69
N ASN A 123 11.15 -51.10 14.43
CA ASN A 123 11.77 -52.36 14.05
C ASN A 123 13.30 -52.24 14.14
N SER A 124 13.99 -53.37 14.17
CA SER A 124 15.45 -53.43 14.17
C SER A 124 16.10 -52.91 12.88
N ASP A 125 15.33 -52.75 11.79
CA ASP A 125 15.80 -52.22 10.51
C ASP A 125 15.71 -50.68 10.42
N GLY A 126 15.28 -50.00 11.49
CA GLY A 126 15.17 -48.54 11.53
C GLY A 126 13.89 -47.99 10.92
N PHE A 127 12.87 -48.82 10.70
CA PHE A 127 11.54 -48.41 10.23
C PHE A 127 10.47 -48.64 11.30
N PRO A 128 9.34 -47.91 11.28
CA PRO A 128 8.26 -48.11 12.25
C PRO A 128 7.64 -49.49 12.12
N LYS A 129 7.16 -50.03 13.23
CA LYS A 129 6.20 -51.16 13.26
C LYS A 129 4.91 -50.75 12.57
N GLY A 130 4.23 -51.72 11.97
CA GLY A 130 2.94 -51.50 11.33
C GLY A 130 1.94 -50.89 12.30
N MET A 131 1.19 -49.90 11.81
CA MET A 131 0.09 -49.27 12.54
C MET A 131 -1.21 -50.02 12.24
N ASP A 132 -2.04 -50.19 13.27
CA ASP A 132 -3.38 -50.75 13.09
C ASP A 132 -4.24 -49.82 12.21
N SER A 133 -5.08 -50.38 11.34
CA SER A 133 -5.87 -49.60 10.37
C SER A 133 -6.94 -48.70 11.01
N SER A 134 -7.19 -48.84 12.31
CA SER A 134 -8.09 -47.97 13.07
C SER A 134 -7.51 -46.58 13.38
N TRP A 135 -6.25 -46.31 13.06
CA TRP A 135 -5.57 -45.04 13.35
C TRP A 135 -5.53 -44.08 12.17
N TYR A 136 -5.62 -42.79 12.48
CA TYR A 136 -5.34 -41.69 11.56
C TYR A 136 -4.68 -40.55 12.34
N ILE A 137 -3.54 -40.05 11.86
CA ILE A 137 -2.72 -39.07 12.58
C ILE A 137 -2.58 -37.78 11.76
N CYS A 138 -2.71 -36.64 12.42
CA CYS A 138 -2.56 -35.31 11.83
C CYS A 138 -1.48 -34.52 12.57
N GLN A 139 -0.58 -33.89 11.82
CA GLN A 139 0.47 -33.01 12.30
C GLN A 139 0.19 -31.61 11.77
N HIS A 140 -0.16 -30.69 12.66
CA HIS A 140 -0.42 -29.30 12.32
C HIS A 140 0.81 -28.46 12.65
N TYR A 141 1.24 -27.64 11.70
CA TYR A 141 2.41 -26.78 11.79
C TYR A 141 1.94 -25.35 11.98
N PHE A 142 2.43 -24.68 13.01
CA PHE A 142 2.09 -23.29 13.31
C PHE A 142 3.40 -22.48 13.45
N VAL A 143 3.55 -21.41 12.68
CA VAL A 143 4.75 -20.55 12.73
C VAL A 143 4.39 -19.17 13.25
N SER A 144 5.06 -18.75 14.34
CA SER A 144 4.87 -17.44 14.96
C SER A 144 6.18 -16.68 15.11
N THR A 145 6.12 -15.36 14.96
CA THR A 145 7.22 -14.41 15.18
C THR A 145 6.90 -13.42 16.31
N VAL A 146 5.84 -13.68 17.10
CA VAL A 146 5.41 -12.83 18.22
C VAL A 146 6.19 -13.13 19.51
N PRO A 147 6.43 -14.40 19.88
CA PRO A 147 7.22 -14.69 21.07
C PRO A 147 8.62 -14.07 21.02
N ASP A 148 9.06 -13.52 22.15
CA ASP A 148 10.38 -12.89 22.29
C ASP A 148 11.51 -13.88 21.93
N PRO A 149 12.29 -13.62 20.87
CA PRO A 149 13.29 -14.55 20.36
C PRO A 149 14.50 -14.72 21.28
N THR A 150 14.69 -13.83 22.25
CA THR A 150 15.80 -13.88 23.21
C THR A 150 15.52 -14.81 24.39
N LYS A 151 14.27 -15.25 24.54
CA LYS A 151 13.85 -16.17 25.60
C LYS A 151 13.77 -17.58 25.07
N GLU A 152 14.12 -18.54 25.92
CA GLU A 152 13.83 -19.94 25.65
C GLU A 152 12.32 -20.17 25.63
N VAL A 153 11.89 -21.20 24.89
CA VAL A 153 10.50 -21.66 24.90
C VAL A 153 10.40 -22.96 25.65
N ASP A 154 9.37 -23.04 26.49
CA ASP A 154 8.99 -24.32 27.07
C ASP A 154 8.50 -25.26 25.96
N HIS A 155 9.14 -26.42 25.83
CA HIS A 155 8.85 -27.39 24.77
C HIS A 155 7.45 -27.99 24.85
N ASP A 156 6.81 -27.95 26.02
CA ASP A 156 5.40 -28.31 26.23
C ASP A 156 4.42 -27.18 25.87
N CYS A 157 4.94 -26.09 25.28
CA CYS A 157 4.21 -24.87 24.95
C CYS A 157 3.61 -24.13 26.17
N SER A 158 4.13 -24.35 27.38
CA SER A 158 3.58 -23.73 28.61
C SER A 158 3.75 -22.21 28.70
N PHE A 159 4.61 -21.62 27.87
CA PHE A 159 4.67 -20.16 27.67
C PHE A 159 3.36 -19.57 27.12
N LEU A 160 2.50 -20.38 26.50
CA LEU A 160 1.17 -19.96 26.06
C LEU A 160 0.18 -19.91 27.23
N PRO A 161 -0.78 -18.96 27.22
CA PRO A 161 -1.86 -18.97 28.19
C PRO A 161 -2.56 -20.33 28.22
N LYS A 162 -2.88 -20.84 29.43
CA LYS A 162 -3.55 -22.15 29.58
C LYS A 162 -4.83 -22.27 28.76
N GLN A 163 -5.59 -21.18 28.66
CA GLN A 163 -6.80 -21.13 27.85
C GLN A 163 -6.50 -21.29 26.34
N CYS A 164 -5.42 -20.67 25.85
CA CYS A 164 -4.97 -20.85 24.47
C CYS A 164 -4.64 -22.31 24.17
N GLN A 165 -3.86 -22.98 25.04
CA GLN A 165 -3.51 -24.39 24.85
C GLN A 165 -4.74 -25.29 24.82
N GLN A 166 -5.69 -25.06 25.72
CA GLN A 166 -6.94 -25.82 25.80
C GLN A 166 -7.82 -25.61 24.56
N ASP A 167 -8.01 -24.36 24.15
CA ASP A 167 -8.84 -24.03 22.99
C ASP A 167 -8.22 -24.55 21.69
N LEU A 168 -6.89 -24.45 21.55
CA LEU A 168 -6.17 -24.96 20.39
C LEU A 168 -6.27 -26.48 20.28
N LYS A 169 -5.98 -27.22 21.37
CA LYS A 169 -6.18 -28.67 21.41
C LYS A 169 -7.64 -29.03 21.10
N SER A 170 -8.58 -28.30 21.70
CA SER A 170 -10.01 -28.53 21.51
C SER A 170 -10.47 -28.27 20.06
N SER A 171 -9.94 -27.25 19.38
CA SER A 171 -10.33 -26.95 18.00
C SER A 171 -9.91 -28.03 17.01
N LEU A 172 -8.75 -28.65 17.24
CA LEU A 172 -8.21 -29.72 16.41
C LEU A 172 -8.95 -31.06 16.59
N VAL A 173 -9.49 -31.29 17.79
CA VAL A 173 -10.17 -32.54 18.15
C VAL A 173 -11.67 -32.48 17.87
N LYS A 174 -12.37 -31.39 18.23
CA LYS A 174 -13.85 -31.31 18.15
C LYS A 174 -14.42 -31.44 16.75
N LYS A 175 -13.64 -31.06 15.72
CA LYS A 175 -14.06 -31.12 14.31
C LYS A 175 -13.49 -32.35 13.59
N TRP A 176 -12.95 -33.33 14.32
CA TRP A 176 -12.34 -34.53 13.73
C TRP A 176 -13.34 -35.26 12.81
N GLY A 177 -12.90 -35.60 11.61
CA GLY A 177 -13.70 -36.27 10.56
C GLY A 177 -14.81 -35.42 9.94
N THR A 178 -15.11 -34.22 10.45
CA THR A 178 -16.24 -33.39 10.00
C THR A 178 -16.11 -32.99 8.52
N PHE A 179 -14.87 -32.78 8.06
CA PHE A 179 -14.58 -32.35 6.69
C PHE A 179 -14.12 -33.49 5.77
N MET A 180 -14.17 -34.75 6.22
CA MET A 180 -13.62 -35.87 5.44
C MET A 180 -14.23 -35.98 4.04
N SER A 181 -15.52 -35.69 3.89
CA SER A 181 -16.19 -35.71 2.57
C SER A 181 -15.71 -34.60 1.62
N GLU A 182 -15.20 -33.49 2.16
CA GLU A 182 -14.76 -32.32 1.40
C GLU A 182 -13.26 -32.35 1.11
N THR A 183 -12.45 -32.78 2.09
CA THR A 183 -10.98 -32.71 2.05
C THR A 183 -10.30 -34.06 1.84
N GLY A 184 -11.02 -35.18 2.04
CA GLY A 184 -10.44 -36.52 2.02
C GLY A 184 -9.55 -36.84 3.23
N ALA A 185 -9.55 -36.01 4.28
CA ALA A 185 -8.74 -36.19 5.48
C ALA A 185 -9.58 -36.14 6.77
N MET A 186 -9.15 -36.88 7.81
CA MET A 186 -9.84 -36.89 9.12
C MET A 186 -9.51 -35.69 10.01
N CYS A 187 -8.51 -34.89 9.67
CA CYS A 187 -8.03 -33.82 10.54
C CYS A 187 -9.12 -32.81 10.88
N GLY A 188 -9.27 -32.47 12.15
CA GLY A 188 -10.15 -31.39 12.61
C GLY A 188 -9.47 -30.03 12.48
N ALA A 189 -10.25 -29.01 12.09
CA ALA A 189 -9.82 -27.64 11.79
C ALA A 189 -8.77 -27.54 10.66
N ASN A 190 -9.08 -26.77 9.62
CA ASN A 190 -8.23 -26.65 8.44
C ASN A 190 -6.98 -25.80 8.73
N ALA A 191 -5.90 -26.05 7.99
CA ALA A 191 -4.73 -25.15 7.86
C ALA A 191 -5.10 -23.70 7.44
N LEU A 192 -6.37 -23.46 7.11
CA LEU A 192 -6.90 -22.20 6.59
C LEU A 192 -7.81 -21.47 7.60
N GLU A 193 -8.11 -22.06 8.77
CA GLU A 193 -8.87 -21.38 9.82
C GLU A 193 -7.95 -20.48 10.66
N LEU A 194 -8.44 -19.29 11.03
CA LEU A 194 -7.72 -18.38 11.92
C LEU A 194 -7.46 -19.04 13.28
N ILE A 195 -6.29 -18.79 13.87
CA ILE A 195 -5.98 -19.28 15.21
C ILE A 195 -7.05 -18.86 16.22
N THR A 196 -7.32 -19.73 17.20
CA THR A 196 -8.32 -19.50 18.24
C THR A 196 -8.12 -18.12 18.89
N PRO A 197 -9.20 -17.35 19.16
CA PRO A 197 -9.08 -16.00 19.72
C PRO A 197 -8.21 -15.91 20.97
N SER A 198 -8.23 -16.94 21.82
CA SER A 198 -7.43 -17.02 23.05
C SER A 198 -5.92 -17.10 22.81
N CYS A 199 -5.48 -17.47 21.61
CA CYS A 199 -4.07 -17.58 21.23
C CYS A 199 -3.54 -16.37 20.47
N ARG A 200 -4.38 -15.41 20.05
CA ARG A 200 -3.98 -14.31 19.16
C ARG A 200 -2.90 -13.40 19.76
N ASP A 201 -2.99 -13.06 21.04
CA ASP A 201 -2.02 -12.16 21.65
C ASP A 201 -0.64 -12.83 21.82
N ALA A 202 -0.64 -14.15 22.05
CA ALA A 202 0.60 -14.90 22.31
C ALA A 202 1.30 -15.35 21.02
N LEU A 203 0.54 -15.64 19.96
CA LEU A 203 1.09 -16.20 18.72
C LEU A 203 0.86 -15.31 17.48
N GLY A 204 0.05 -14.27 17.56
CA GLY A 204 -0.25 -13.36 16.46
C GLY A 204 -1.11 -13.99 15.36
N LEU A 205 -0.94 -13.48 14.14
CA LEU A 205 -1.47 -14.12 12.93
C LEU A 205 -0.63 -15.36 12.62
N VAL A 206 -1.04 -16.48 13.17
CA VAL A 206 -0.34 -17.75 12.98
C VAL A 206 -0.69 -18.33 11.64
N ARG A 207 0.34 -18.77 10.93
CA ARG A 207 0.22 -19.45 9.64
C ARG A 207 0.26 -20.94 9.88
N ALA A 208 -0.72 -21.65 9.33
CA ALA A 208 -0.89 -23.06 9.56
C ALA A 208 -0.70 -23.90 8.29
N ASP A 209 -0.20 -25.11 8.46
CA ASP A 209 -0.16 -26.19 7.47
C ASP A 209 -0.52 -27.50 8.16
N VAL A 210 -0.90 -28.53 7.41
CA VAL A 210 -1.25 -29.85 7.98
C VAL A 210 -0.75 -31.00 7.12
N LEU A 211 -0.13 -31.98 7.78
CA LEU A 211 0.24 -33.27 7.19
C LEU A 211 -0.57 -34.37 7.87
N ALA A 212 -1.11 -35.28 7.08
CA ALA A 212 -1.99 -36.34 7.55
C ALA A 212 -1.56 -37.69 6.99
N TRP A 213 -1.69 -38.75 7.80
CA TRP A 213 -1.29 -40.09 7.38
C TRP A 213 -2.00 -41.20 8.17
N ASP A 214 -2.12 -42.36 7.53
CA ASP A 214 -2.74 -43.57 8.07
C ASP A 214 -1.81 -44.80 7.99
N ALA A 215 -2.35 -45.99 8.28
CA ALA A 215 -1.59 -47.23 8.27
C ALA A 215 -1.00 -47.57 6.90
N SER A 216 -1.68 -47.19 5.82
CA SER A 216 -1.20 -47.42 4.45
C SER A 216 0.00 -46.54 4.12
N ASN A 217 -0.03 -45.27 4.58
CA ASN A 217 1.09 -44.35 4.43
C ASN A 217 2.30 -44.82 5.25
N LEU A 218 2.09 -45.29 6.47
CA LEU A 218 3.17 -45.76 7.34
C LEU A 218 3.83 -47.05 6.81
N ALA A 219 3.10 -47.87 6.06
CA ALA A 219 3.64 -49.06 5.41
C ALA A 219 4.61 -48.73 4.25
N ASP A 220 4.51 -47.53 3.66
CA ASP A 220 5.43 -47.06 2.64
C ASP A 220 6.75 -46.56 3.25
N ARG A 221 7.88 -47.07 2.77
CA ARG A 221 9.21 -46.74 3.31
C ARG A 221 9.61 -45.27 3.10
N THR A 222 9.10 -44.61 2.06
CA THR A 222 9.42 -43.21 1.77
C THR A 222 8.62 -42.28 2.66
N THR A 223 7.33 -42.58 2.80
CA THR A 223 6.38 -41.80 3.59
C THR A 223 6.67 -41.95 5.08
N SER A 224 6.88 -43.18 5.58
CA SER A 224 7.26 -43.42 6.98
C SER A 224 8.51 -42.65 7.42
N LYS A 225 9.54 -42.58 6.56
CA LYS A 225 10.73 -41.75 6.82
C LYS A 225 10.40 -40.27 7.03
N THR A 226 9.41 -39.77 6.31
CA THR A 226 8.99 -38.36 6.38
C THR A 226 8.22 -38.05 7.64
N VAL A 227 7.35 -38.97 8.08
CA VAL A 227 6.37 -38.67 9.13
C VAL A 227 6.78 -39.14 10.54
N VAL A 228 7.70 -40.11 10.67
CA VAL A 228 7.98 -40.75 11.97
C VAL A 228 9.44 -41.13 12.24
N VAL A 229 10.37 -40.89 11.30
CA VAL A 229 11.79 -41.21 11.48
C VAL A 229 12.59 -39.93 11.63
N ASP A 230 13.53 -39.88 12.59
CA ASP A 230 14.40 -38.72 12.79
C ASP A 230 15.49 -38.65 11.71
N GLU A 231 15.05 -38.43 10.48
CA GLU A 231 15.84 -38.24 9.27
C GLU A 231 15.10 -37.21 8.42
N VAL A 232 15.77 -36.12 8.03
CA VAL A 232 15.19 -35.19 7.05
C VAL A 232 15.06 -35.93 5.72
N SER A 233 13.84 -36.04 5.24
CA SER A 233 13.48 -36.64 3.95
C SER A 233 13.19 -35.57 2.89
N GLN A 234 13.13 -35.99 1.63
CA GLN A 234 12.84 -35.13 0.48
C GLN A 234 11.48 -34.41 0.58
N TYR A 235 10.57 -34.94 1.37
CA TYR A 235 9.21 -34.44 1.55
C TYR A 235 8.94 -33.96 2.98
N SER A 236 10.00 -33.79 3.79
CA SER A 236 9.86 -33.19 5.11
C SER A 236 9.34 -31.77 5.00
N TRP A 237 8.59 -31.32 6.00
CA TRP A 237 8.07 -29.96 6.02
C TRP A 237 9.23 -28.97 6.18
N MET A 238 9.31 -28.00 5.27
CA MET A 238 10.41 -27.04 5.19
C MET A 238 9.92 -25.63 4.84
N ILE A 239 10.59 -24.62 5.41
CA ILE A 239 10.29 -23.20 5.16
C ILE A 239 11.57 -22.36 5.09
N GLY A 240 11.67 -21.53 4.06
CA GLY A 240 12.72 -20.56 3.82
C GLY A 240 12.47 -19.21 4.49
N THR A 241 13.43 -18.30 4.38
CA THR A 241 13.34 -16.90 4.82
C THR A 241 13.09 -15.94 3.67
N GLY A 242 12.76 -16.45 2.48
CA GLY A 242 12.67 -15.70 1.24
C GLY A 242 14.03 -15.43 0.61
N PHE A 243 14.07 -14.54 -0.38
CA PHE A 243 15.34 -14.08 -0.97
C PHE A 243 16.08 -13.17 0.00
N SER A 244 17.36 -13.44 0.19
CA SER A 244 18.26 -12.61 0.98
C SER A 244 19.64 -12.59 0.36
N ASP A 245 20.37 -11.48 0.51
CA ASP A 245 21.77 -11.44 0.09
C ASP A 245 22.59 -12.51 0.84
N PRO A 246 23.68 -13.03 0.26
CA PRO A 246 24.56 -13.95 0.96
C PRO A 246 25.04 -13.37 2.29
N TYR A 247 24.96 -14.15 3.37
CA TYR A 247 25.38 -13.75 4.72
C TYR A 247 24.53 -12.62 5.33
N ASN A 248 23.31 -12.40 4.85
CA ASN A 248 22.41 -11.35 5.32
C ASN A 248 21.92 -11.61 6.75
N GLN A 249 22.35 -10.77 7.70
CA GLN A 249 22.04 -10.89 9.13
C GLN A 249 20.54 -10.89 9.44
N THR A 250 19.73 -10.16 8.66
CA THR A 250 18.27 -10.12 8.80
C THR A 250 17.64 -11.47 8.49
N SER A 251 18.18 -12.21 7.52
CA SER A 251 17.73 -13.57 7.17
C SER A 251 18.02 -14.56 8.31
N TYR A 252 19.19 -14.48 8.94
CA TYR A 252 19.53 -15.27 10.13
C TYR A 252 18.62 -14.93 11.32
N TYR A 253 18.36 -13.63 11.54
CA TYR A 253 17.41 -13.17 12.55
C TYR A 253 16.01 -13.72 12.27
N ALA A 254 15.54 -13.63 11.03
CA ALA A 254 14.22 -14.12 10.64
C ALA A 254 14.05 -15.62 10.84
N ALA A 255 15.09 -16.42 10.56
CA ALA A 255 15.08 -17.86 10.83
C ALA A 255 15.05 -18.16 12.34
N SER A 256 15.79 -17.39 13.15
CA SER A 256 15.90 -17.58 14.60
C SER A 256 14.71 -17.01 15.38
N ASN A 257 14.03 -16.01 14.82
CA ASN A 257 12.86 -15.35 15.41
C ASN A 257 11.56 -16.16 15.24
N ARG A 258 11.63 -17.34 14.62
CA ARG A 258 10.46 -18.20 14.44
C ARG A 258 10.33 -19.18 15.59
N THR A 259 9.15 -19.18 16.18
CA THR A 259 8.68 -20.25 17.07
C THR A 259 7.80 -21.18 16.28
N TYR A 260 8.14 -22.46 16.30
CA TYR A 260 7.39 -23.52 15.62
C TYR A 260 6.57 -24.25 16.66
N LEU A 261 5.24 -24.16 16.57
CA LEU A 261 4.33 -24.94 17.38
C LEU A 261 3.78 -26.07 16.52
N ILE A 262 3.99 -27.30 16.96
CA ILE A 262 3.54 -28.50 16.27
C ILE A 262 2.47 -29.15 17.13
N ALA A 263 1.29 -29.39 16.55
CA ALA A 263 0.22 -30.13 17.21
C ALA A 263 0.05 -31.48 16.52
N THR A 264 0.37 -32.56 17.23
CA THR A 264 0.13 -33.93 16.76
C THR A 264 -1.19 -34.42 17.34
N VAL A 265 -2.15 -34.73 16.47
CA VAL A 265 -3.45 -35.27 16.83
C VAL A 265 -3.46 -36.76 16.54
N PHE A 266 -3.62 -37.55 17.60
CA PHE A 266 -3.81 -38.99 17.57
C PHE A 266 -5.30 -39.28 17.52
N GLY A 267 -5.81 -39.71 16.37
CA GLY A 267 -7.24 -39.96 16.17
C GLY A 267 -7.54 -41.28 15.49
N HIS A 268 -8.83 -41.51 15.30
CA HIS A 268 -9.36 -42.71 14.68
C HIS A 268 -9.55 -42.51 13.17
N SER A 269 -9.49 -43.61 12.41
CA SER A 269 -9.89 -43.65 11.00
C SER A 269 -11.42 -43.61 10.85
N ALA A 270 -11.88 -43.38 9.63
CA ALA A 270 -13.30 -43.22 9.30
C ALA A 270 -14.18 -44.42 9.62
N ASP A 271 -13.59 -45.62 9.56
CA ASP A 271 -14.29 -46.91 9.62
C ASP A 271 -14.46 -47.44 11.06
N VAL A 272 -14.05 -46.66 12.06
CA VAL A 272 -14.14 -47.05 13.48
C VAL A 272 -15.51 -46.65 14.05
N ASP A 273 -16.28 -47.64 14.51
CA ASP A 273 -17.58 -47.42 15.16
C ASP A 273 -17.42 -46.93 16.61
N ASN A 274 -18.14 -45.87 16.98
CA ASN A 274 -18.15 -45.26 18.32
C ASN A 274 -16.74 -45.05 18.93
N PRO A 275 -15.84 -44.33 18.24
CA PRO A 275 -14.46 -44.18 18.66
C PRO A 275 -14.32 -43.30 19.90
N ALA A 276 -13.25 -43.51 20.66
CA ALA A 276 -12.82 -42.58 21.70
C ALA A 276 -12.43 -41.21 21.08
N GLU A 277 -12.59 -40.12 21.83
CA GLU A 277 -12.24 -38.78 21.35
C GLU A 277 -10.73 -38.68 21.02
N PRO A 278 -10.34 -38.08 19.87
CA PRO A 278 -8.95 -37.84 19.52
C PRO A 278 -8.18 -37.03 20.57
N VAL A 279 -6.87 -37.23 20.64
CA VAL A 279 -6.00 -36.56 21.60
C VAL A 279 -4.95 -35.72 20.86
N ALA A 280 -4.90 -34.43 21.17
CA ALA A 280 -3.91 -33.49 20.62
C ALA A 280 -2.78 -33.23 21.62
N GLU A 281 -1.54 -33.39 21.16
CA GLU A 281 -0.32 -33.06 21.91
C GLU A 281 0.48 -31.97 21.22
N LEU A 282 0.99 -31.03 22.03
CA LEU A 282 1.71 -29.86 21.55
C LEU A 282 3.21 -30.04 21.80
N ALA A 283 4.01 -29.62 20.83
CA ALA A 283 5.46 -29.52 20.92
C ALA A 283 5.88 -28.16 20.35
N CYS A 284 6.59 -27.36 21.15
CA CYS A 284 7.07 -26.05 20.74
C CYS A 284 8.59 -26.07 20.58
N LEU A 285 9.08 -25.52 19.47
CA LEU A 285 10.49 -25.54 19.09
C LEU A 285 10.96 -24.13 18.75
N ARG A 286 12.17 -23.80 19.17
CA ARG A 286 12.90 -22.60 18.76
C ARG A 286 14.39 -22.87 18.83
N PRO A 287 15.16 -22.49 17.79
CA PRO A 287 16.60 -22.64 17.88
C PRO A 287 17.15 -21.78 19.02
N ALA A 288 18.20 -22.26 19.70
CA ALA A 288 18.91 -21.44 20.66
C ALA A 288 19.36 -20.12 19.99
N TRP A 289 19.12 -19.01 20.67
CA TRP A 289 19.54 -17.70 20.19
C TRP A 289 21.08 -17.66 20.09
N SER A 290 21.61 -17.46 18.88
CA SER A 290 23.04 -17.24 18.65
C SER A 290 23.29 -15.84 18.10
N ALA A 291 24.30 -15.16 18.65
CA ALA A 291 24.78 -13.91 18.08
C ALA A 291 25.40 -14.16 16.70
N ILE A 292 25.18 -13.22 15.79
CA ILE A 292 25.47 -13.34 14.36
C ILE A 292 26.96 -13.66 14.11
N PRO A 293 27.30 -14.55 13.16
CA PRO A 293 28.67 -14.67 12.66
C PRO A 293 29.11 -13.35 12.03
N THR A 294 30.06 -12.65 12.66
CA THR A 294 30.68 -11.46 12.06
C THR A 294 31.36 -11.87 10.76
N ALA A 295 31.01 -11.25 9.64
CA ALA A 295 31.68 -11.45 8.36
C ALA A 295 33.20 -11.28 8.54
N THR A 296 33.91 -12.39 8.59
CA THR A 296 35.36 -12.35 8.76
C THR A 296 35.92 -11.90 7.43
N THR A 297 36.57 -10.74 7.44
CA THR A 297 37.34 -10.23 6.31
C THR A 297 38.41 -11.26 5.97
N THR A 298 38.21 -12.11 4.96
CA THR A 298 39.24 -13.03 4.48
C THR A 298 40.26 -12.25 3.66
N GLY A 299 41.20 -11.67 4.40
CA GLY A 299 42.49 -11.25 3.91
C GLY A 299 43.36 -12.44 3.47
N ARG A 300 44.05 -12.19 2.38
CA ARG A 300 45.16 -12.89 1.76
C ARG A 300 46.22 -13.47 2.74
N ILE A 301 46.41 -14.79 2.67
CA ILE A 301 47.68 -15.60 2.72
C ILE A 301 48.43 -15.83 4.08
N THR A 302 48.89 -17.10 4.22
CA THR A 302 50.05 -17.68 4.94
C THR A 302 49.97 -18.26 6.37
N SER A 303 50.02 -19.60 6.41
CA SER A 303 50.90 -20.50 7.21
C SER A 303 51.00 -20.41 8.75
N THR A 304 50.47 -21.46 9.40
CA THR A 304 51.01 -22.22 10.56
C THR A 304 51.66 -21.46 11.72
N SER A 305 51.11 -21.55 12.94
CA SER A 305 51.49 -22.55 13.97
C SER A 305 50.86 -22.28 15.35
N SER A 306 50.33 -23.38 15.93
CA SER A 306 50.16 -23.80 17.33
C SER A 306 50.21 -22.80 18.51
N SER A 307 49.22 -22.91 19.40
CA SER A 307 49.34 -23.37 20.83
C SER A 307 48.64 -22.53 21.92
N VAL A 308 47.80 -23.24 22.70
CA VAL A 308 47.64 -23.21 24.18
C VAL A 308 46.75 -22.15 24.88
N LEU A 309 45.65 -22.68 25.43
CA LEU A 309 44.96 -22.47 26.73
C LEU A 309 45.13 -21.13 27.48
N SER A 310 44.01 -20.54 27.91
CA SER A 310 43.65 -20.35 29.33
C SER A 310 42.24 -19.75 29.50
N GLU A 311 41.57 -20.22 30.56
CA GLU A 311 40.18 -20.00 31.00
C GLU A 311 40.11 -18.84 32.05
N PRO A 312 38.97 -18.55 32.74
CA PRO A 312 38.31 -17.25 32.70
C PRO A 312 38.28 -16.51 34.06
N SER A 313 37.76 -15.28 34.10
CA SER A 313 37.43 -14.60 35.37
C SER A 313 36.10 -13.84 35.32
N THR A 314 35.12 -14.49 35.97
CA THR A 314 34.20 -13.96 36.99
C THR A 314 33.47 -12.63 36.79
N ALA A 315 32.15 -12.77 36.72
CA ALA A 315 31.12 -11.78 37.00
C ALA A 315 31.10 -11.32 38.47
N ALA A 316 30.53 -10.13 38.72
CA ALA A 316 29.67 -9.85 39.87
C ALA A 316 28.73 -8.64 39.59
N PRO A 317 27.55 -8.59 40.23
CA PRO A 317 26.33 -7.93 39.73
C PRO A 317 25.82 -6.80 40.68
N VAL A 318 24.52 -6.44 40.55
CA VAL A 318 23.61 -5.75 41.53
C VAL A 318 23.28 -4.28 41.18
N VAL A 319 22.05 -3.72 41.18
CA VAL A 319 20.61 -4.09 41.32
C VAL A 319 19.81 -2.81 40.95
N PRO A 320 18.53 -2.87 40.52
CA PRO A 320 17.76 -1.73 40.05
C PRO A 320 16.97 -1.02 41.16
N THR A 321 16.62 0.26 40.95
CA THR A 321 15.68 0.99 41.81
C THR A 321 14.44 1.39 41.01
N SER A 322 13.29 0.91 41.48
CA SER A 322 11.94 1.27 41.04
C SER A 322 11.48 2.56 41.72
N SER A 323 10.73 3.40 41.01
CA SER A 323 9.68 4.22 41.64
C SER A 323 8.54 4.50 40.65
N GLN A 324 7.33 4.26 41.12
CA GLN A 324 6.04 4.54 40.48
C GLN A 324 5.45 5.87 40.95
N LEU A 325 4.47 6.34 40.16
CA LEU A 325 3.33 7.23 40.46
C LEU A 325 3.60 8.76 40.46
N ALA A 326 2.97 9.47 39.52
CA ALA A 326 1.66 10.07 39.72
C ALA A 326 1.12 10.75 38.45
N SER A 327 -0.17 10.55 38.21
CA SER A 327 -0.99 11.21 37.19
C SER A 327 -1.51 12.56 37.68
N SER A 328 -1.58 13.55 36.80
CA SER A 328 -2.40 14.75 37.01
C SER A 328 -2.95 15.27 35.67
N SER A 329 -4.27 15.25 35.56
CA SER A 329 -5.06 15.87 34.50
C SER A 329 -5.13 17.39 34.69
N SER A 330 -5.09 18.16 33.60
CA SER A 330 -5.51 19.56 33.61
C SER A 330 -6.24 19.92 32.32
N THR A 331 -7.53 20.20 32.49
CA THR A 331 -8.44 20.88 31.56
C THR A 331 -8.08 22.36 31.46
N LEU A 332 -8.08 22.93 30.25
CA LEU A 332 -8.15 24.38 30.06
C LEU A 332 -9.06 24.73 28.88
N ALA A 333 -9.89 25.74 29.15
CA ALA A 333 -11.07 26.17 28.41
C ALA A 333 -10.73 27.09 27.22
N VAL A 334 -11.59 27.04 26.20
CA VAL A 334 -11.62 27.95 25.05
C VAL A 334 -12.48 29.18 25.38
N PRO A 335 -12.02 30.42 25.10
CA PRO A 335 -12.90 31.58 25.02
C PRO A 335 -13.26 31.90 23.56
N ALA A 336 -14.55 32.08 23.29
CA ALA A 336 -15.07 32.79 22.11
C ALA A 336 -15.09 34.31 22.38
N PRO A 337 -14.99 35.14 21.32
CA PRO A 337 -16.08 36.08 21.00
C PRO A 337 -16.34 36.18 19.46
N THR A 338 -17.58 36.04 18.97
CA THR A 338 -18.51 37.11 18.51
C THR A 338 -17.83 38.18 17.62
N SER A 339 -18.27 38.52 16.41
CA SER A 339 -19.63 38.81 15.96
C SER A 339 -19.67 39.11 14.44
N HIS A 340 -20.83 38.80 13.84
CA HIS A 340 -21.53 39.41 12.69
C HIS A 340 -20.77 40.00 11.48
N CYS A 341 -21.14 39.52 10.28
CA CYS A 341 -21.71 40.43 9.27
C CYS A 341 -22.70 39.73 8.32
N LYS A 342 -23.72 40.50 7.93
CA LYS A 342 -24.97 40.12 7.26
C LYS A 342 -24.80 39.82 5.77
N ALA A 343 -25.68 38.94 5.30
CA ALA A 343 -26.01 38.73 3.90
C ALA A 343 -26.54 40.00 3.20
N CYS A 344 -26.25 40.13 1.90
CA CYS A 344 -27.13 40.74 0.91
C CYS A 344 -27.05 39.98 -0.42
N ILE A 345 -28.25 39.70 -0.93
CA ILE A 345 -28.63 39.03 -2.17
C ILE A 345 -28.57 40.04 -3.35
N LEU A 346 -28.32 39.56 -4.58
CA LEU A 346 -28.92 39.95 -5.87
C LEU A 346 -28.15 39.18 -6.98
N ALA A 347 -28.71 38.15 -7.62
CA ALA A 347 -29.71 38.15 -8.71
C ALA A 347 -29.06 38.15 -10.13
N GLU A 348 -29.60 37.27 -10.97
CA GLU A 348 -29.17 36.81 -12.30
C GLU A 348 -29.09 37.90 -13.38
N SER A 349 -28.22 37.70 -14.39
CA SER A 349 -28.59 37.93 -15.81
C SER A 349 -27.60 37.31 -16.81
N ARG A 350 -28.19 36.82 -17.92
CA ARG A 350 -27.66 36.09 -19.08
C ARG A 350 -26.70 36.87 -20.01
N SER A 351 -26.01 36.08 -20.86
CA SER A 351 -25.68 36.27 -22.29
C SER A 351 -24.26 36.72 -22.73
N GLN A 352 -23.67 35.89 -23.61
CA GLN A 352 -22.49 35.98 -24.49
C GLN A 352 -22.57 37.12 -25.56
N PRO A 353 -21.64 37.26 -26.56
CA PRO A 353 -20.16 37.32 -26.56
C PRO A 353 -19.55 38.44 -27.48
N SER A 354 -18.21 38.58 -27.45
CA SER A 354 -17.27 39.03 -28.51
C SER A 354 -17.27 40.48 -29.06
N SER A 355 -16.10 41.17 -28.99
CA SER A 355 -15.31 41.72 -30.11
C SER A 355 -14.29 42.80 -29.70
N LEU A 356 -13.21 42.87 -30.49
CA LEU A 356 -12.00 43.71 -30.40
C LEU A 356 -12.24 45.23 -30.36
N PHE A 357 -11.38 46.02 -29.69
CA PHE A 357 -10.70 47.23 -30.22
C PHE A 357 -9.64 47.79 -29.25
N SER A 358 -8.53 48.25 -29.82
CA SER A 358 -7.37 48.93 -29.19
C SER A 358 -7.59 50.46 -29.17
N LEU A 359 -7.19 51.17 -28.09
CA LEU A 359 -6.45 52.45 -28.13
C LEU A 359 -6.05 53.03 -26.74
N ASP A 360 -4.75 53.27 -26.59
CA ASP A 360 -3.98 54.36 -25.96
C ASP A 360 -4.47 55.18 -24.72
N CYS A 361 -3.69 54.99 -23.64
CA CYS A 361 -3.04 55.92 -22.70
C CYS A 361 -3.63 57.29 -22.24
N ALA A 362 -3.64 57.41 -20.90
CA ALA A 362 -3.27 58.55 -20.04
C ALA A 362 -4.34 59.57 -19.58
N THR A 363 -4.75 59.50 -18.30
CA THR A 363 -4.68 60.61 -17.30
C THR A 363 -5.19 60.22 -15.88
N VAL A 364 -4.24 59.97 -14.96
CA VAL A 364 -4.05 60.48 -13.57
C VAL A 364 -5.24 60.65 -12.56
N PHE A 365 -5.29 59.71 -11.57
CA PHE A 365 -5.66 59.75 -10.11
C PHE A 365 -7.10 60.02 -9.62
N PRO A 366 -7.51 59.54 -8.40
CA PRO A 366 -7.15 58.32 -7.65
C PRO A 366 -8.39 57.53 -7.15
N CYS A 367 -8.30 56.21 -7.03
CA CYS A 367 -9.23 55.46 -6.17
C CYS A 367 -8.56 54.25 -5.53
N GLN A 368 -8.72 54.16 -4.21
CA GLN A 368 -8.22 53.10 -3.34
C GLN A 368 -8.81 51.75 -3.76
N ALA A 369 -7.96 50.80 -4.13
CA ALA A 369 -8.32 49.39 -4.24
C ALA A 369 -7.13 48.54 -3.76
N THR A 370 -7.35 47.92 -2.60
CA THR A 370 -6.86 46.60 -2.15
C THR A 370 -5.65 46.00 -2.86
N LEU A 371 -4.57 45.80 -2.09
CA LEU A 371 -3.44 44.94 -2.41
C LEU A 371 -3.92 43.56 -2.86
N THR A 372 -3.85 43.29 -4.15
CA THR A 372 -3.77 41.93 -4.73
C THR A 372 -3.40 42.08 -6.20
N THR A 373 -2.61 41.15 -6.73
CA THR A 373 -2.12 41.02 -8.13
C THR A 373 -0.92 41.85 -8.57
N GLY A 374 -0.80 43.16 -8.26
CA GLY A 374 0.28 43.99 -8.81
C GLY A 374 1.71 43.65 -8.34
N HIS A 375 1.89 43.24 -7.07
CA HIS A 375 3.21 42.94 -6.50
C HIS A 375 3.73 41.53 -6.82
N LEU A 376 2.89 40.64 -7.36
CA LEU A 376 3.31 39.29 -7.73
C LEU A 376 4.12 39.29 -9.04
N PHE A 377 3.89 40.26 -9.93
CA PHE A 377 4.54 40.33 -11.24
C PHE A 377 6.02 40.71 -11.21
N CYS A 378 6.49 41.43 -10.18
CA CYS A 378 7.92 41.76 -10.05
C CYS A 378 8.77 40.64 -9.42
N LEU A 379 8.16 39.54 -8.97
CA LEU A 379 8.85 38.44 -8.28
C LEU A 379 9.17 37.23 -9.20
N VAL A 380 8.87 37.29 -10.50
CA VAL A 380 8.87 36.10 -11.38
C VAL A 380 9.85 36.17 -12.56
N GLY A 381 10.49 37.31 -12.81
CA GLY A 381 11.41 37.46 -13.95
C GLY A 381 12.88 37.37 -13.55
N GLY A 382 13.56 36.25 -13.81
CA GLY A 382 14.97 36.08 -13.50
C GLY A 382 15.57 34.89 -14.24
N THR A 383 16.28 35.16 -15.34
CA THR A 383 16.92 34.17 -16.23
C THR A 383 18.37 33.89 -15.81
N ILE A 384 18.77 32.61 -15.77
CA ILE A 384 20.18 32.20 -15.61
C ILE A 384 20.91 32.20 -16.98
N LYS A 385 22.24 32.10 -16.94
CA LYS A 385 23.21 32.10 -18.06
C LYS A 385 22.88 31.15 -19.24
N GLU A 386 21.99 30.18 -19.03
CA GLU A 386 21.53 29.19 -20.02
C GLU A 386 20.01 29.21 -20.29
N GLY A 387 19.26 30.20 -19.82
CA GLY A 387 17.88 30.47 -20.26
C GLY A 387 16.74 29.78 -19.51
N ALA A 388 16.95 29.27 -18.30
CA ALA A 388 15.86 28.78 -17.43
C ALA A 388 15.58 29.76 -16.27
N SER A 389 14.33 30.21 -16.12
CA SER A 389 13.90 31.04 -14.99
C SER A 389 13.57 30.17 -13.78
N VAL A 390 14.10 30.48 -12.60
CA VAL A 390 13.99 29.61 -11.41
C VAL A 390 13.16 30.28 -10.28
N GLY A 391 11.90 30.66 -10.50
CA GLY A 391 10.99 31.08 -9.41
C GLY A 391 11.53 32.10 -8.37
N LEU A 392 10.98 32.08 -7.15
CA LEU A 392 11.37 32.98 -6.03
C LEU A 392 12.83 32.79 -5.57
N THR A 393 13.41 31.61 -5.78
CA THR A 393 14.82 31.29 -5.48
C THR A 393 15.79 31.81 -6.55
N GLY A 394 15.29 32.04 -7.77
CA GLY A 394 16.02 32.57 -8.94
C GLY A 394 16.02 34.09 -9.05
N LEU A 395 15.13 34.78 -8.32
CA LEU A 395 15.17 36.25 -8.17
C LEU A 395 16.53 36.79 -7.74
N CYS A 396 17.32 36.02 -6.98
CA CYS A 396 18.65 36.42 -6.51
C CYS A 396 19.81 35.89 -7.37
N SER A 397 19.57 35.25 -8.52
CA SER A 397 20.64 34.65 -9.36
C SER A 397 21.36 35.64 -10.30
N PHE A 398 21.22 36.94 -10.12
CA PHE A 398 21.92 37.90 -10.99
C PHE A 398 23.41 38.03 -10.63
N SER A 399 24.26 37.45 -11.45
CA SER A 399 25.60 38.00 -11.74
C SER A 399 25.40 39.07 -12.81
N CYS A 400 25.47 40.35 -12.47
CA CYS A 400 25.38 41.42 -13.47
C CYS A 400 26.57 41.36 -14.43
N ASP A 401 26.34 40.84 -15.64
CA ASP A 401 27.20 41.10 -16.80
C ASP A 401 26.90 42.53 -17.27
N TYR A 402 27.75 43.47 -16.86
CA TYR A 402 27.56 44.90 -17.08
C TYR A 402 27.52 45.25 -18.58
N ASP A 403 28.19 44.48 -19.43
CA ASP A 403 28.31 44.77 -20.87
C ASP A 403 27.00 44.52 -21.65
N ARG A 404 26.07 43.69 -21.12
CA ARG A 404 24.74 43.46 -21.73
C ARG A 404 23.65 44.40 -21.23
N CYS A 405 23.85 45.07 -20.09
CA CYS A 405 22.85 46.00 -19.52
C CYS A 405 22.72 47.31 -20.32
N GLU A 406 23.72 47.68 -21.13
CA GLU A 406 23.63 48.89 -21.99
C GLU A 406 22.85 48.65 -23.30
N GLU A 407 22.76 47.42 -23.81
CA GLU A 407 22.19 47.14 -25.13
C GLU A 407 20.70 46.77 -25.09
N GLU A 408 20.21 46.12 -24.03
CA GLU A 408 18.78 45.80 -23.88
C GLU A 408 18.29 46.16 -22.48
N ALA A 409 17.45 47.19 -22.41
CA ALA A 409 16.94 47.77 -21.17
C ALA A 409 16.26 46.72 -20.27
N CYS A 410 16.88 46.41 -19.13
CA CYS A 410 16.15 45.87 -17.98
C CYS A 410 15.13 46.92 -17.52
N VAL A 411 13.88 46.80 -17.96
CA VAL A 411 12.78 47.65 -17.48
C VAL A 411 12.40 47.21 -16.06
N CYS A 412 13.16 47.65 -15.07
CA CYS A 412 12.70 47.68 -13.70
C CYS A 412 11.68 48.81 -13.57
N THR A 413 10.39 48.48 -13.50
CA THR A 413 9.34 49.45 -13.17
C THR A 413 9.45 49.82 -11.69
N SER A 414 10.18 50.91 -11.45
CA SER A 414 10.35 51.64 -10.18
C SER A 414 10.83 50.81 -8.97
N ILE A 415 12.14 50.81 -8.74
CA ILE A 415 12.81 51.12 -7.46
C ILE A 415 14.28 51.40 -7.82
N GLN A 416 14.81 52.53 -7.36
CA GLN A 416 16.17 53.01 -7.63
C GLN A 416 17.22 51.98 -7.21
N GLY A 417 18.00 51.45 -8.15
CA GLY A 417 19.02 50.45 -7.84
C GLY A 417 20.08 50.14 -8.91
N CYS A 418 20.21 50.94 -9.98
CA CYS A 418 21.34 50.80 -10.92
C CYS A 418 22.35 51.93 -10.67
N PRO A 419 23.68 51.67 -10.69
CA PRO A 419 24.68 52.71 -10.55
C PRO A 419 24.58 53.73 -11.69
N ALA A 420 24.91 55.00 -11.42
CA ALA A 420 24.87 56.05 -12.43
C ALA A 420 25.91 55.81 -13.55
N PRO A 421 25.66 56.22 -14.80
CA PRO A 421 26.61 56.03 -15.90
C PRO A 421 27.86 56.88 -15.68
N GLY A 422 29.06 56.27 -15.65
CA GLY A 422 30.34 56.99 -15.63
C GLY A 422 31.42 56.49 -14.67
N LEU A 423 31.30 55.30 -14.08
CA LEU A 423 32.38 54.70 -13.31
C LEU A 423 33.46 54.10 -14.23
N ASP A 424 34.71 54.37 -13.88
CA ASP A 424 35.92 54.02 -14.64
C ASP A 424 36.14 52.50 -14.64
N LYS A 425 36.26 51.90 -15.84
CA LYS A 425 36.30 50.44 -16.05
C LYS A 425 37.55 49.75 -15.50
N ASP A 426 38.58 50.53 -15.19
CA ASP A 426 39.90 50.05 -14.74
C ASP A 426 40.26 50.46 -13.30
N GLY A 427 39.32 51.06 -12.54
CA GLY A 427 39.54 51.43 -11.14
C GLY A 427 39.24 50.29 -10.15
N ASP A 428 39.95 50.23 -9.03
CA ASP A 428 39.83 49.21 -7.96
C ASP A 428 38.40 49.06 -7.35
N ASP A 429 37.44 49.89 -7.77
CA ASP A 429 36.02 49.82 -7.35
C ASP A 429 35.15 48.90 -8.24
N TYR A 430 35.70 48.23 -9.27
CA TYR A 430 34.95 47.40 -10.22
C TYR A 430 34.62 45.97 -9.75
N GLU A 431 34.99 45.59 -8.53
CA GLU A 431 34.79 44.25 -7.96
C GLU A 431 33.63 44.21 -6.94
N TYR A 432 32.43 44.66 -7.33
CA TYR A 432 31.22 44.50 -6.51
C TYR A 432 30.19 43.61 -7.21
N PHE A 433 30.26 42.30 -6.96
CA PHE A 433 29.14 41.39 -7.17
C PHE A 433 28.03 41.74 -6.18
N VAL A 434 26.87 42.18 -6.67
CA VAL A 434 25.73 42.53 -5.81
C VAL A 434 24.78 41.33 -5.71
N ASP A 435 24.85 40.61 -4.59
CA ASP A 435 23.83 39.62 -4.25
C ASP A 435 22.54 40.36 -3.82
N LEU A 436 21.49 40.27 -4.64
CA LEU A 436 20.18 40.89 -4.37
C LEU A 436 19.60 40.44 -3.02
N CYS A 437 19.91 39.21 -2.58
CA CYS A 437 19.50 38.67 -1.29
C CYS A 437 20.24 39.34 -0.12
N ALA A 438 21.41 39.96 -0.34
CA ALA A 438 22.15 40.72 0.67
C ALA A 438 21.68 42.18 0.79
N PHE A 439 20.80 42.65 -0.08
CA PHE A 439 20.35 44.05 -0.10
C PHE A 439 19.45 44.40 1.10
N SER A 440 19.70 45.56 1.72
CA SER A 440 19.02 45.98 2.96
C SER A 440 17.50 46.11 2.82
N TYR A 441 17.01 46.48 1.63
CA TYR A 441 15.57 46.57 1.36
C TYR A 441 14.89 45.19 1.36
N VAL A 442 15.53 44.18 0.77
CA VAL A 442 15.02 42.80 0.75
C VAL A 442 15.05 42.20 2.15
N GLN A 443 16.12 42.44 2.92
CA GLN A 443 16.19 42.05 4.33
C GLN A 443 15.05 42.65 5.15
N LYS A 444 14.76 43.94 4.95
CA LYS A 444 13.68 44.64 5.64
C LYS A 444 12.31 44.09 5.26
N PHE A 445 12.06 43.86 3.97
CA PHE A 445 10.81 43.26 3.49
C PHE A 445 10.61 41.85 4.07
N CYS A 446 11.64 41.00 4.06
CA CYS A 446 11.59 39.67 4.68
C CYS A 446 11.34 39.72 6.20
N ALA A 447 11.86 40.74 6.89
CA ALA A 447 11.63 40.93 8.31
C ALA A 447 10.18 41.35 8.61
N GLU A 448 9.59 42.21 7.77
CA GLU A 448 8.28 42.85 7.98
C GLU A 448 7.08 42.09 7.37
N ALA A 449 7.31 41.10 6.48
CA ALA A 449 6.24 40.35 5.82
C ALA A 449 5.55 39.33 6.75
N ASP A 450 4.21 39.31 6.71
CA ASP A 450 3.37 38.31 7.38
C ASP A 450 3.56 36.90 6.79
N ASN A 451 3.78 36.81 5.47
CA ASN A 451 4.12 35.56 4.80
C ASN A 451 5.64 35.33 4.84
N ARG A 452 6.06 34.36 5.67
CA ARG A 452 7.48 34.02 5.86
C ARG A 452 8.10 33.20 4.72
N ALA A 453 7.33 32.86 3.68
CA ALA A 453 7.85 32.09 2.54
C ALA A 453 8.99 32.79 1.81
N VAL A 454 8.91 34.12 1.65
CA VAL A 454 9.96 34.91 1.02
C VAL A 454 11.24 34.92 1.87
N ALA A 455 11.11 34.99 3.20
CA ALA A 455 12.25 34.93 4.11
C ALA A 455 12.95 33.56 4.05
N ARG A 456 12.17 32.47 4.02
CA ARG A 456 12.70 31.10 3.86
C ARG A 456 13.37 30.90 2.50
N ALA A 457 12.73 31.27 1.41
CA ALA A 457 13.32 31.17 0.06
C ALA A 457 14.64 31.96 -0.06
N ARG A 458 14.69 33.19 0.49
CA ARG A 458 15.91 33.98 0.58
C ARG A 458 17.00 33.25 1.37
N ASN A 459 16.68 32.75 2.57
CA ASN A 459 17.63 32.06 3.42
C ASN A 459 18.15 30.77 2.77
N ALA A 460 17.27 30.03 2.08
CA ALA A 460 17.64 28.87 1.29
C ALA A 460 18.70 29.22 0.24
N ARG A 461 18.47 30.29 -0.53
CA ARG A 461 19.39 30.70 -1.60
C ARG A 461 20.74 31.14 -1.06
N LEU A 462 20.77 31.92 0.03
CA LEU A 462 22.04 32.30 0.66
C LEU A 462 22.86 31.06 1.03
N VAL A 463 22.22 30.04 1.63
CA VAL A 463 22.89 28.77 1.97
C VAL A 463 23.44 28.10 0.72
N MET A 464 22.66 27.96 -0.35
CA MET A 464 23.10 27.37 -1.63
C MET A 464 24.26 28.14 -2.27
N SER A 465 24.36 29.45 -2.01
CA SER A 465 25.46 30.33 -2.44
C SER A 465 26.61 30.39 -1.42
N ASP A 466 26.79 29.34 -0.61
CA ASP A 466 27.84 29.22 0.40
C ASP A 466 27.87 30.34 1.48
N THR A 467 26.72 30.99 1.70
CA THR A 467 26.55 32.10 2.66
C THR A 467 25.53 31.73 3.74
N ILE A 468 25.92 31.76 5.02
CA ILE A 468 25.01 31.37 6.11
C ILE A 468 24.26 32.58 6.65
N PRO A 469 22.93 32.69 6.43
CA PRO A 469 22.15 33.81 6.94
C PRO A 469 22.01 33.78 8.46
N GLU A 470 21.74 34.96 9.02
CA GLU A 470 21.20 35.07 10.38
C GLU A 470 19.70 34.77 10.34
N ILE A 471 19.30 33.65 10.94
CA ILE A 471 17.92 33.17 10.96
C ILE A 471 17.36 33.44 12.36
N ALA A 472 16.54 34.48 12.47
CA ALA A 472 16.05 34.98 13.75
C ALA A 472 14.97 34.08 14.38
N THR A 473 14.17 33.39 13.55
CA THR A 473 13.05 32.56 14.02
C THR A 473 13.01 31.22 13.30
N ASP A 474 12.49 30.19 13.96
CA ASP A 474 12.31 28.87 13.34
C ASP A 474 11.38 28.91 12.11
N ARG A 475 10.47 29.89 12.05
CA ARG A 475 9.57 30.11 10.91
C ARG A 475 10.30 30.59 9.65
N ASP A 476 11.55 31.04 9.79
CA ASP A 476 12.40 31.53 8.70
C ASP A 476 13.42 30.49 8.24
N LYS A 477 13.45 29.30 8.85
CA LYS A 477 14.34 28.22 8.45
C LYS A 477 13.85 27.62 7.12
N PRO A 478 14.69 27.58 6.09
CA PRO A 478 14.34 26.96 4.82
C PRO A 478 14.24 25.44 4.93
N TYR A 479 13.27 24.85 4.24
CA TYR A 479 13.08 23.39 4.19
C TYR A 479 13.85 22.73 3.04
N CYS A 480 13.97 23.40 1.89
CA CYS A 480 14.79 22.96 0.76
C CYS A 480 16.00 23.89 0.62
N ILE A 481 17.22 23.35 0.74
CA ILE A 481 18.49 24.12 0.68
C ILE A 481 19.48 23.58 -0.35
N TRP A 482 19.04 22.68 -1.22
CA TRP A 482 19.89 21.91 -2.14
C TRP A 482 19.42 22.01 -3.61
N TYR A 483 18.36 22.77 -3.88
CA TYR A 483 17.81 22.96 -5.21
C TYR A 483 17.65 24.46 -5.51
N PRO A 484 18.10 24.97 -6.67
CA PRO A 484 18.63 24.22 -7.82
C PRO A 484 20.08 23.73 -7.65
N ASP A 485 20.82 24.33 -6.74
CA ASP A 485 22.24 24.07 -6.52
C ASP A 485 22.50 23.59 -5.09
N VAL A 486 23.56 22.79 -4.91
CA VAL A 486 24.04 22.35 -3.59
C VAL A 486 25.16 23.27 -3.09
N ALA A 487 25.12 23.63 -1.81
CA ALA A 487 26.23 24.31 -1.16
C ALA A 487 27.43 23.36 -0.91
N SER A 488 28.60 23.91 -0.59
CA SER A 488 29.77 23.11 -0.21
C SER A 488 29.58 22.40 1.13
N GLU A 489 30.29 21.27 1.33
CA GLU A 489 30.26 20.57 2.63
C GLU A 489 30.69 21.48 3.81
N LYS A 490 31.59 22.43 3.56
CA LYS A 490 32.04 23.38 4.59
C LYS A 490 30.89 24.26 5.07
N THR A 491 30.10 24.77 4.13
CA THR A 491 28.92 25.59 4.44
C THR A 491 27.90 24.77 5.21
N TYR A 492 27.61 23.55 4.80
CA TYR A 492 26.67 22.70 5.53
C TYR A 492 27.15 22.34 6.94
N ARG A 493 28.46 22.08 7.15
CA ARG A 493 29.02 21.89 8.51
C ARG A 493 28.81 23.12 9.39
N GLU A 494 29.10 24.31 8.87
CA GLU A 494 28.92 25.55 9.61
C GLU A 494 27.43 25.86 9.86
N LEU A 495 26.55 25.50 8.91
CA LEU A 495 25.10 25.65 9.06
C LEU A 495 24.59 24.81 10.24
N VAL A 496 24.96 23.52 10.32
CA VAL A 496 24.57 22.65 11.44
C VAL A 496 25.22 23.09 12.74
N ARG A 497 26.45 23.63 12.71
CA ARG A 497 27.09 24.20 13.90
C ARG A 497 26.29 25.38 14.48
N ARG A 498 25.70 26.22 13.62
CA ARG A 498 24.92 27.40 14.02
C ARG A 498 23.45 27.08 14.31
N TYR A 499 22.86 26.15 13.57
CA TYR A 499 21.46 25.73 13.69
C TYR A 499 21.39 24.19 13.72
N PRO A 500 21.67 23.55 14.88
CA PRO A 500 21.77 22.09 14.98
C PRO A 500 20.50 21.32 14.61
N ASP A 501 19.34 21.94 14.74
CA ASP A 501 18.04 21.36 14.41
C ASP A 501 17.82 21.19 12.89
N MET A 502 18.59 21.90 12.05
CA MET A 502 18.54 21.76 10.59
C MET A 502 19.33 20.54 10.06
N ARG A 503 19.92 19.72 10.94
CA ARG A 503 20.77 18.57 10.55
C ARG A 503 20.11 17.58 9.59
N TYR A 504 18.79 17.37 9.67
CA TYR A 504 18.08 16.47 8.75
C TYR A 504 17.86 17.08 7.36
N VAL A 505 17.61 18.38 7.30
CA VAL A 505 17.55 19.14 6.03
C VAL A 505 18.92 19.12 5.35
N VAL A 506 20.01 19.27 6.13
CA VAL A 506 21.38 19.08 5.63
C VAL A 506 21.65 17.63 5.23
N GLY A 507 21.07 16.66 5.94
CA GLY A 507 21.11 15.25 5.56
C GLY A 507 20.54 14.98 4.17
N ARG A 508 19.38 15.57 3.84
CA ARG A 508 18.81 15.53 2.48
C ARG A 508 19.73 16.20 1.46
N ALA A 509 20.30 17.36 1.79
CA ALA A 509 21.27 18.00 0.90
C ALA A 509 22.51 17.12 0.64
N CYS A 510 22.98 16.38 1.65
CA CYS A 510 24.07 15.42 1.49
C CYS A 510 23.66 14.25 0.59
N ALA A 511 22.43 13.75 0.72
CA ALA A 511 21.87 12.73 -0.16
C ALA A 511 21.82 13.18 -1.63
N VAL A 512 21.56 14.46 -1.90
CA VAL A 512 21.59 15.00 -3.27
C VAL A 512 23.01 15.19 -3.79
N ALA A 513 23.91 15.74 -2.95
CA ALA A 513 25.27 16.06 -3.33
C ALA A 513 26.21 14.85 -3.35
N GLY A 514 25.84 13.75 -2.68
CA GLY A 514 26.71 12.59 -2.43
C GLY A 514 27.78 12.83 -1.37
N TYR A 515 27.52 13.70 -0.39
CA TYR A 515 28.47 14.03 0.68
C TYR A 515 28.45 13.00 1.82
N THR A 516 29.03 11.83 1.57
CA THR A 516 28.99 10.67 2.48
C THR A 516 29.67 10.94 3.82
N ALA A 517 30.82 11.60 3.82
CA ALA A 517 31.56 11.96 5.04
C ALA A 517 30.74 12.88 5.95
N LEU A 518 30.21 13.97 5.39
CA LEU A 518 29.36 14.89 6.13
C LEU A 518 28.08 14.18 6.61
N TYR A 519 27.44 13.38 5.77
CA TYR A 519 26.24 12.62 6.17
C TYR A 519 26.50 11.76 7.42
N ALA A 520 27.64 11.05 7.47
CA ALA A 520 28.03 10.25 8.62
C ALA A 520 28.28 11.09 9.88
N GLU A 521 28.86 12.29 9.74
CA GLU A 521 29.10 13.21 10.87
C GLU A 521 27.80 13.70 11.54
N LEU A 522 26.69 13.78 10.80
CA LEU A 522 25.41 14.31 11.30
C LEU A 522 24.70 13.39 12.32
N GLY A 523 25.05 12.09 12.34
CA GLY A 523 24.48 11.11 13.28
C GLY A 523 22.95 11.02 13.19
N LEU A 524 22.42 10.99 11.96
CA LEU A 524 20.98 10.95 11.70
C LEU A 524 20.42 9.54 11.90
N LEU A 525 19.14 9.47 12.27
CA LEU A 525 18.40 8.22 12.16
C LEU A 525 18.26 7.80 10.69
N PRO A 526 18.12 6.49 10.39
CA PRO A 526 17.89 5.99 9.03
C PRO A 526 16.56 6.53 8.47
N GLU A 527 16.61 7.62 7.71
CA GLU A 527 15.45 8.45 7.38
C GLU A 527 14.95 8.17 5.95
N VAL A 528 13.64 7.97 5.79
CA VAL A 528 13.07 7.49 4.52
C VAL A 528 13.10 8.53 3.40
N SER A 529 12.90 9.82 3.68
CA SER A 529 12.97 10.87 2.66
C SER A 529 14.40 11.12 2.18
N ILE A 530 15.39 11.03 3.07
CA ILE A 530 16.81 11.03 2.69
C ILE A 530 17.13 9.83 1.79
N ALA A 531 16.60 8.64 2.10
CA ALA A 531 16.77 7.47 1.25
C ALA A 531 16.13 7.65 -0.13
N GLU A 532 14.90 8.16 -0.21
CA GLU A 532 14.24 8.43 -1.50
C GLU A 532 15.05 9.43 -2.35
N GLU A 533 15.53 10.51 -1.72
CA GLU A 533 16.36 11.54 -2.36
C GLU A 533 17.72 11.00 -2.86
N ALA A 534 18.37 10.18 -2.04
CA ALA A 534 19.65 9.56 -2.36
C ALA A 534 19.52 8.57 -3.53
N ARG A 535 18.41 7.81 -3.57
CA ARG A 535 18.10 6.90 -4.67
C ARG A 535 17.83 7.65 -5.97
N ASP A 536 17.09 8.76 -5.91
CA ASP A 536 16.79 9.61 -7.08
C ASP A 536 18.04 10.26 -7.67
N SER A 537 18.92 10.80 -6.81
CA SER A 537 20.11 11.54 -7.24
C SER A 537 21.19 10.65 -7.88
N ALA A 538 21.25 9.38 -7.51
CA ALA A 538 22.02 8.32 -8.15
C ALA A 538 23.54 8.57 -8.37
N THR A 539 24.15 9.56 -7.72
CA THR A 539 25.62 9.73 -7.69
C THR A 539 26.27 8.61 -6.87
N GLU A 540 27.57 8.36 -7.04
CA GLU A 540 28.29 7.34 -6.28
C GLU A 540 28.12 7.52 -4.76
N GLY A 541 28.32 8.73 -4.25
CA GLY A 541 28.10 9.04 -2.84
C GLY A 541 26.63 8.98 -2.41
N SER A 542 25.69 9.31 -3.30
CA SER A 542 24.25 9.18 -2.98
C SER A 542 23.87 7.71 -2.80
N LYS A 543 24.38 6.82 -3.66
CA LYS A 543 24.19 5.37 -3.54
C LYS A 543 24.75 4.83 -2.22
N GLU A 544 25.91 5.30 -1.79
CA GLU A 544 26.47 4.92 -0.49
C GLU A 544 25.58 5.35 0.68
N ILE A 545 25.02 6.57 0.63
CA ILE A 545 24.07 7.06 1.65
C ILE A 545 22.80 6.21 1.64
N PHE A 546 22.22 5.96 0.46
CA PHE A 546 21.04 5.13 0.28
C PHE A 546 21.26 3.72 0.88
N ASP A 547 22.33 3.06 0.48
CA ASP A 547 22.70 1.74 0.98
C ASP A 547 22.92 1.74 2.50
N SER A 548 23.56 2.79 3.03
CA SER A 548 23.80 2.93 4.47
C SER A 548 22.49 3.02 5.26
N ILE A 549 21.48 3.72 4.74
CA ILE A 549 20.14 3.81 5.33
C ILE A 549 19.41 2.46 5.19
N MET A 550 19.41 1.88 3.99
CA MET A 550 18.62 0.67 3.70
C MET A 550 19.17 -0.61 4.30
N ARG A 551 20.43 -0.64 4.72
CA ARG A 551 21.01 -1.74 5.51
C ARG A 551 20.54 -1.74 6.97
N GLN A 552 19.87 -0.68 7.41
CA GLN A 552 19.41 -0.57 8.79
C GLN A 552 18.14 -1.40 9.00
N PRO A 553 17.96 -2.00 10.18
CA PRO A 553 16.82 -2.91 10.44
C PRO A 553 15.47 -2.18 10.48
N VAL A 554 15.49 -0.87 10.68
CA VAL A 554 14.32 0.00 10.81
C VAL A 554 14.65 1.36 10.21
N CYS A 555 13.70 1.92 9.46
CA CYS A 555 13.73 3.31 9.00
C CYS A 555 12.71 4.16 9.74
N TYR A 556 12.90 5.48 9.68
CA TYR A 556 12.13 6.48 10.39
C TYR A 556 11.58 7.53 9.42
N ALA A 557 10.37 8.02 9.68
CA ALA A 557 9.83 9.20 9.03
C ALA A 557 10.03 10.40 9.94
N VAL A 558 11.12 11.14 9.69
CA VAL A 558 11.47 12.36 10.44
C VAL A 558 11.02 13.59 9.68
N LEU A 559 11.14 13.55 8.35
CA LEU A 559 10.79 14.64 7.45
C LEU A 559 9.39 14.41 6.87
N ASP A 560 8.67 15.50 6.64
CA ASP A 560 7.35 15.49 5.99
C ASP A 560 7.25 16.65 5.01
N ASP A 561 7.30 16.31 3.71
CA ASP A 561 7.31 17.27 2.60
C ASP A 561 5.96 17.91 2.34
N TYR A 562 4.85 17.29 2.78
CA TYR A 562 3.52 17.88 2.70
C TYR A 562 3.37 19.07 3.65
N THR A 563 3.99 18.97 4.82
CA THR A 563 3.91 20.00 5.87
C THR A 563 5.17 20.86 5.97
N ARG A 564 6.27 20.46 5.32
CA ARG A 564 7.62 21.04 5.44
C ARG A 564 8.11 21.02 6.88
N SER A 565 7.92 19.89 7.56
CA SER A 565 8.25 19.74 8.98
C SER A 565 9.34 18.70 9.21
N CYS A 566 10.03 18.85 10.34
CA CYS A 566 11.09 17.96 10.80
C CYS A 566 10.79 17.60 12.26
N ASN A 567 10.55 16.31 12.55
CA ASN A 567 10.10 15.84 13.86
C ASN A 567 11.07 14.79 14.45
N PRO A 568 12.30 15.17 14.83
CA PRO A 568 13.34 14.25 15.24
C PRO A 568 13.13 13.62 16.63
N ASP A 569 12.28 14.22 17.48
CA ASP A 569 12.11 13.79 18.88
C ASP A 569 11.14 12.62 19.04
N SER A 570 10.20 12.46 18.11
CA SER A 570 9.20 11.37 18.12
C SER A 570 8.85 10.92 16.70
N PRO A 571 9.84 10.45 15.91
CA PRO A 571 9.60 10.03 14.53
C PRO A 571 8.79 8.72 14.47
N LEU A 572 8.01 8.56 13.41
CA LEU A 572 7.27 7.32 13.17
C LEU A 572 8.23 6.20 12.77
N SER A 573 8.02 5.01 13.32
CA SER A 573 8.81 3.81 13.05
C SER A 573 7.99 2.53 13.32
N PRO A 574 8.12 1.46 12.49
CA PRO A 574 8.89 1.43 11.25
C PRO A 574 8.25 2.31 10.17
N ALA A 575 9.07 3.07 9.47
CA ALA A 575 8.68 3.81 8.28
C ALA A 575 9.24 3.13 7.03
N PHE A 576 8.61 3.37 5.89
CA PHE A 576 9.04 2.83 4.61
C PHE A 576 9.04 3.89 3.54
N MET A 577 9.84 3.67 2.50
CA MET A 577 9.78 4.50 1.29
C MET A 577 8.43 4.29 0.65
N ASN A 578 7.72 5.37 0.38
CA ASN A 578 6.32 5.35 -0.03
C ASN A 578 6.02 6.38 -1.12
N GLY A 579 7.03 7.05 -1.68
CA GLY A 579 6.85 8.10 -2.70
C GLY A 579 6.15 9.34 -2.14
N ASP A 580 6.42 9.65 -0.87
CA ASP A 580 5.90 10.82 -0.14
C ASP A 580 6.94 11.95 -0.04
N THR A 581 8.08 11.81 -0.72
CA THR A 581 9.14 12.81 -0.78
C THR A 581 9.14 13.53 -2.12
N ALA A 582 9.27 14.86 -2.07
CA ALA A 582 9.56 15.66 -3.26
C ALA A 582 11.06 15.57 -3.57
N VAL A 583 11.44 14.52 -4.31
CA VAL A 583 12.84 14.28 -4.72
C VAL A 583 13.27 15.24 -5.82
N ARG A 584 14.58 15.45 -5.96
CA ARG A 584 15.20 16.40 -6.90
C ARG A 584 14.58 16.37 -8.30
N SER A 585 14.45 15.20 -8.91
CA SER A 585 13.90 15.06 -10.27
C SER A 585 12.47 15.61 -10.40
N THR A 586 11.67 15.54 -9.34
CA THR A 586 10.30 16.08 -9.33
C THR A 586 10.27 17.62 -9.26
N LEU A 587 11.35 18.26 -8.80
CA LEU A 587 11.45 19.72 -8.69
C LEU A 587 11.79 20.41 -10.03
N ASP A 588 12.23 19.64 -11.03
CA ASP A 588 12.46 20.14 -12.39
C ASP A 588 11.15 20.34 -13.17
N THR A 589 10.04 19.78 -12.66
CA THR A 589 8.71 20.02 -13.19
C THR A 589 8.21 21.39 -12.75
N ARG A 590 8.08 22.32 -13.72
CA ARG A 590 7.74 23.73 -13.51
C ARG A 590 6.49 24.16 -14.27
N LEU A 591 5.66 24.98 -13.63
CA LEU A 591 4.44 25.56 -14.17
C LEU A 591 4.69 26.97 -14.67
N GLY A 592 4.40 27.21 -15.94
CA GLY A 592 4.46 28.53 -16.55
C GLY A 592 3.36 29.46 -16.07
N LEU A 593 3.51 30.74 -16.41
CA LEU A 593 2.48 31.76 -16.17
C LEU A 593 1.16 31.47 -16.92
N ASP A 594 1.23 30.66 -17.98
CA ASP A 594 0.07 30.22 -18.77
C ASP A 594 -0.89 29.30 -18.00
N LYS A 595 -0.42 28.68 -16.90
CA LYS A 595 -1.20 27.75 -16.07
C LYS A 595 -1.46 28.30 -14.66
N ILE A 596 -1.77 29.59 -14.57
CA ILE A 596 -1.93 30.29 -13.28
C ILE A 596 -3.05 29.69 -12.39
N GLU A 597 -4.09 29.11 -12.99
CA GLU A 597 -5.19 28.47 -12.27
C GLU A 597 -4.75 27.17 -11.56
N GLU A 598 -3.64 26.57 -11.99
CA GLU A 598 -3.06 25.36 -11.40
C GLU A 598 -2.08 25.70 -10.25
N TRP A 599 -1.79 26.97 -10.01
CA TRP A 599 -0.87 27.39 -8.96
C TRP A 599 -1.44 27.09 -7.57
N GLY A 600 -0.59 26.59 -6.68
CA GLY A 600 -1.02 26.14 -5.36
C GLY A 600 -1.83 24.84 -5.39
N ASN A 601 -2.07 24.25 -6.57
CA ASN A 601 -2.77 22.98 -6.64
C ASN A 601 -1.89 21.76 -6.39
N HIS A 602 -0.56 21.90 -6.57
CA HIS A 602 0.39 20.83 -6.28
C HIS A 602 0.50 20.55 -4.77
N TYR A 603 0.64 19.27 -4.42
CA TYR A 603 0.68 18.80 -3.02
C TYR A 603 2.05 19.00 -2.35
N PHE A 604 3.12 19.19 -3.12
CA PHE A 604 4.43 19.61 -2.61
C PHE A 604 4.66 21.10 -2.86
N ASN A 605 5.35 21.76 -1.92
CA ASN A 605 5.82 23.13 -2.09
C ASN A 605 7.10 23.37 -1.29
N ILE A 606 8.05 22.43 -1.37
CA ILE A 606 9.27 22.45 -0.55
C ILE A 606 10.23 23.59 -0.92
N THR A 607 10.15 24.10 -2.16
CA THR A 607 10.88 25.26 -2.68
C THR A 607 10.18 26.59 -2.43
N GLU A 608 8.93 26.55 -1.93
CA GLU A 608 8.12 27.71 -1.53
C GLU A 608 7.71 28.67 -2.66
N ASP A 609 7.91 28.24 -3.89
CA ASP A 609 7.58 28.95 -5.13
C ASP A 609 6.45 28.27 -5.91
N TYR A 610 5.83 27.22 -5.36
CA TYR A 610 4.79 26.41 -6.00
C TYR A 610 5.17 25.89 -7.40
N ASN A 611 6.46 25.63 -7.62
CA ASN A 611 7.02 25.20 -8.90
C ASN A 611 6.79 26.20 -10.04
N ILE A 612 6.60 27.49 -9.75
CA ILE A 612 6.34 28.52 -10.77
C ILE A 612 7.61 28.81 -11.59
N SER A 613 7.43 29.04 -12.90
CA SER A 613 8.43 29.43 -13.89
C SER A 613 7.82 30.39 -14.92
N GLU A 614 8.65 31.08 -15.72
CA GLU A 614 8.20 31.89 -16.86
C GLU A 614 7.54 31.02 -17.94
N VAL A 615 8.09 29.83 -18.16
CA VAL A 615 7.57 28.83 -19.11
C VAL A 615 7.30 27.51 -18.40
N SER A 616 6.24 26.84 -18.82
CA SER A 616 5.95 25.47 -18.37
C SER A 616 7.06 24.55 -18.90
N SER A 617 7.65 23.73 -18.02
CA SER A 617 8.32 22.51 -18.50
C SER A 617 7.24 21.68 -19.21
N GLY A 618 7.58 20.97 -20.30
CA GLY A 618 6.62 20.24 -21.16
C GLY A 618 5.63 19.32 -20.43
N GLU A 619 4.69 18.72 -21.17
CA GLU A 619 3.55 17.97 -20.61
C GLU A 619 3.94 17.07 -19.42
N THR A 620 3.37 17.38 -18.26
CA THR A 620 3.61 16.79 -16.93
C THR A 620 3.19 15.33 -16.77
N TYR A 621 2.87 14.65 -17.87
CA TYR A 621 2.32 13.30 -17.84
C TYR A 621 3.45 12.29 -17.69
N GLN A 622 3.51 11.66 -16.51
CA GLN A 622 4.50 10.63 -16.25
C GLN A 622 3.91 9.26 -16.58
N GLU A 623 4.47 8.61 -17.59
CA GLU A 623 4.24 7.19 -17.82
C GLU A 623 4.74 6.41 -16.61
N LEU A 624 3.93 5.47 -16.11
CA LEU A 624 4.43 4.51 -15.14
C LEU A 624 5.41 3.56 -15.86
N PRO A 625 6.67 3.45 -15.41
CA PRO A 625 7.63 2.57 -16.07
C PRO A 625 7.12 1.13 -16.13
N ALA A 626 7.43 0.42 -17.22
CA ALA A 626 6.86 -0.89 -17.51
C ALA A 626 7.18 -1.94 -16.43
N GLU A 627 8.35 -1.85 -15.82
CA GLU A 627 8.81 -2.67 -14.70
C GLU A 627 7.96 -2.48 -13.43
N HIS A 628 7.25 -1.36 -13.29
CA HIS A 628 6.42 -1.06 -12.13
C HIS A 628 4.94 -1.44 -12.31
N ILE A 629 4.55 -1.96 -13.48
CA ILE A 629 3.17 -2.42 -13.71
C ILE A 629 2.78 -3.55 -12.75
N GLU A 630 3.75 -4.36 -12.31
CA GLU A 630 3.49 -5.42 -11.34
C GLU A 630 2.95 -4.93 -10.00
N LEU A 631 3.23 -3.68 -9.62
CA LEU A 631 2.76 -3.08 -8.36
C LEU A 631 1.22 -3.01 -8.28
N PHE A 632 0.51 -3.09 -9.41
CA PHE A 632 -0.96 -3.15 -9.42
C PHE A 632 -1.50 -4.52 -8.97
N TYR A 633 -0.77 -5.62 -9.22
CA TYR A 633 -1.27 -6.98 -8.99
C TYR A 633 -0.42 -7.82 -8.01
N THR A 634 0.68 -7.30 -7.50
CA THR A 634 1.47 -7.90 -6.41
C THR A 634 1.17 -7.23 -5.07
N PRO A 635 1.41 -7.90 -3.91
CA PRO A 635 1.36 -7.23 -2.62
C PRO A 635 2.23 -5.97 -2.63
N ILE A 636 1.71 -4.86 -2.09
CA ILE A 636 2.44 -3.60 -2.13
C ILE A 636 3.74 -3.72 -1.31
N LEU A 637 4.88 -3.56 -1.97
CA LEU A 637 6.22 -3.70 -1.38
C LEU A 637 6.35 -2.79 -0.16
N SER A 638 7.00 -3.23 0.93
CA SER A 638 7.18 -2.36 2.10
C SER A 638 7.86 -1.04 1.71
N HIS A 639 9.01 -1.11 1.03
CA HIS A 639 9.64 0.04 0.41
C HIS A 639 9.26 0.12 -1.07
N LEU A 640 8.54 1.16 -1.46
CA LEU A 640 8.28 1.44 -2.86
C LEU A 640 9.57 1.86 -3.59
N PRO A 641 9.67 1.57 -4.89
CA PRO A 641 10.66 2.20 -5.75
C PRO A 641 10.41 3.72 -5.81
N THR A 642 11.42 4.50 -6.21
CA THR A 642 11.24 5.94 -6.42
C THR A 642 10.42 6.13 -7.69
N ILE A 643 9.11 6.27 -7.53
CA ILE A 643 8.14 6.44 -8.62
C ILE A 643 7.09 7.47 -8.25
N ASN A 644 6.47 8.05 -9.28
CA ASN A 644 5.21 8.74 -9.09
C ASN A 644 4.08 7.73 -8.87
N LYS A 645 3.60 7.63 -7.62
CA LYS A 645 2.56 6.68 -7.21
C LYS A 645 1.12 7.10 -7.55
N ASN A 646 0.90 8.14 -8.35
CA ASN A 646 -0.46 8.65 -8.64
C ASN A 646 -1.37 7.58 -9.23
N ALA A 647 -0.89 6.83 -10.21
CA ALA A 647 -1.65 5.75 -10.83
C ALA A 647 -2.02 4.65 -9.80
N LEU A 648 -1.12 4.33 -8.86
CA LEU A 648 -1.40 3.37 -7.80
C LEU A 648 -2.50 3.87 -6.84
N ILE A 649 -2.50 5.17 -6.52
CA ILE A 649 -3.55 5.80 -5.69
C ILE A 649 -4.91 5.69 -6.39
N LEU A 650 -4.97 6.08 -7.67
CA LEU A 650 -6.20 6.06 -8.47
C LEU A 650 -6.76 4.65 -8.62
N MET A 651 -5.93 3.65 -8.91
CA MET A 651 -6.40 2.26 -8.98
C MET A 651 -6.87 1.73 -7.63
N ALA A 652 -6.15 2.00 -6.54
CA ALA A 652 -6.58 1.58 -5.22
C ALA A 652 -7.93 2.20 -4.82
N ALA A 653 -8.16 3.46 -5.19
CA ALA A 653 -9.46 4.12 -5.04
C ALA A 653 -10.54 3.46 -5.90
N TYR A 654 -10.28 3.26 -7.19
CA TYR A 654 -11.21 2.67 -8.17
C TYR A 654 -11.67 1.25 -7.78
N GLU A 655 -10.74 0.42 -7.30
CA GLU A 655 -11.03 -0.95 -6.82
C GLU A 655 -11.74 -0.98 -5.46
N GLY A 656 -11.71 0.14 -4.72
CA GLY A 656 -12.13 0.15 -3.31
C GLY A 656 -11.20 -0.67 -2.41
N ASN A 657 -9.92 -0.74 -2.76
CA ASN A 657 -8.90 -1.48 -2.00
C ASN A 657 -8.45 -0.66 -0.80
N LEU A 658 -9.10 -0.89 0.35
CA LEU A 658 -8.89 -0.09 1.56
C LEU A 658 -7.43 -0.03 2.02
N GLU A 659 -6.76 -1.18 2.10
CA GLU A 659 -5.37 -1.27 2.60
C GLU A 659 -4.40 -0.50 1.69
N ARG A 660 -4.49 -0.71 0.37
CA ARG A 660 -3.66 0.02 -0.60
C ARG A 660 -3.97 1.51 -0.60
N TYR A 661 -5.26 1.87 -0.60
CA TYR A 661 -5.67 3.28 -0.65
C TYR A 661 -5.20 4.04 0.59
N VAL A 662 -5.41 3.50 1.80
CA VAL A 662 -4.96 4.13 3.05
C VAL A 662 -3.45 4.30 3.08
N ARG A 663 -2.71 3.31 2.58
CA ARG A 663 -1.24 3.37 2.53
C ARG A 663 -0.72 4.39 1.52
N LEU A 664 -1.37 4.53 0.36
CA LEU A 664 -0.85 5.31 -0.77
C LEU A 664 -1.34 6.76 -0.80
N ARG A 665 -2.57 7.02 -0.35
CA ARG A 665 -3.26 8.31 -0.50
C ARG A 665 -2.44 9.49 0.05
N ARG A 666 -2.61 10.65 -0.59
CA ARG A 666 -2.01 11.91 -0.15
C ARG A 666 -2.99 12.75 0.68
N PRO A 667 -2.51 13.79 1.38
CA PRO A 667 -3.39 14.74 2.08
C PRO A 667 -4.37 15.46 1.14
N LYS A 668 -3.92 15.78 -0.08
CA LYS A 668 -4.74 16.36 -1.14
C LYS A 668 -5.05 15.31 -2.21
N MET A 669 -6.32 15.21 -2.60
CA MET A 669 -6.78 14.26 -3.60
C MET A 669 -6.27 14.66 -5.00
N LEU A 670 -5.98 13.66 -5.83
CA LEU A 670 -5.71 13.85 -7.26
C LEU A 670 -6.99 14.22 -8.02
N HIS A 671 -6.83 14.67 -9.27
CA HIS A 671 -7.96 15.08 -10.12
C HIS A 671 -9.04 13.98 -10.18
N ASP A 672 -8.67 12.78 -10.64
CA ASP A 672 -9.58 11.67 -10.86
C ASP A 672 -9.82 10.82 -9.58
N GLU A 673 -9.31 11.23 -8.42
CA GLU A 673 -9.37 10.41 -7.20
C GLU A 673 -10.75 10.40 -6.54
N GLU A 674 -11.43 11.54 -6.44
CA GLU A 674 -12.81 11.60 -5.91
C GLU A 674 -13.76 10.66 -6.65
N PRO A 675 -13.80 10.70 -7.99
CA PRO A 675 -14.74 9.85 -8.71
C PRO A 675 -14.29 8.37 -8.71
N ALA A 676 -12.99 8.07 -8.71
CA ALA A 676 -12.48 6.73 -8.44
C ALA A 676 -12.91 6.21 -7.05
N VAL A 677 -12.83 7.04 -6.01
CA VAL A 677 -13.31 6.72 -4.65
C VAL A 677 -14.80 6.42 -4.65
N ILE A 678 -15.61 7.24 -5.33
CA ILE A 678 -17.06 7.03 -5.46
C ILE A 678 -17.32 5.64 -6.04
N ARG A 679 -16.70 5.31 -7.17
CA ARG A 679 -16.82 3.98 -7.80
C ARG A 679 -16.36 2.87 -6.84
N GLY A 680 -15.20 3.01 -6.20
CA GLY A 680 -14.71 2.04 -5.21
C GLY A 680 -15.68 1.78 -4.05
N ILE A 681 -16.36 2.82 -3.57
CA ILE A 681 -17.40 2.73 -2.52
C ILE A 681 -18.59 1.88 -2.99
N TYR A 682 -19.05 2.09 -4.23
CA TYR A 682 -20.13 1.29 -4.81
C TYR A 682 -19.78 -0.20 -4.86
N HIS A 683 -18.52 -0.54 -5.09
CA HIS A 683 -18.06 -1.93 -5.27
C HIS A 683 -17.58 -2.61 -3.97
N ASN A 684 -17.18 -1.87 -2.93
CA ASN A 684 -16.60 -2.45 -1.71
C ASN A 684 -17.25 -1.92 -0.41
N THR A 685 -17.88 -2.82 0.37
CA THR A 685 -18.57 -2.47 1.63
C THR A 685 -17.62 -2.01 2.73
N ALA A 686 -16.43 -2.61 2.87
CA ALA A 686 -15.48 -2.22 3.91
C ALA A 686 -14.92 -0.82 3.63
N PHE A 687 -14.63 -0.53 2.36
CA PHE A 687 -14.20 0.79 1.90
C PHE A 687 -15.28 1.85 2.13
N ALA A 688 -16.54 1.55 1.77
CA ALA A 688 -17.69 2.40 2.07
C ALA A 688 -17.83 2.68 3.58
N LYS A 689 -17.70 1.64 4.41
CA LYS A 689 -17.78 1.81 5.87
C LYS A 689 -16.67 2.70 6.39
N TRP A 690 -15.44 2.52 5.92
CA TRP A 690 -14.33 3.36 6.33
C TRP A 690 -14.53 4.83 5.91
N TRP A 691 -15.04 5.09 4.70
CA TRP A 691 -15.36 6.44 4.24
C TRP A 691 -16.47 7.11 5.06
N SER A 692 -17.47 6.33 5.51
CA SER A 692 -18.54 6.83 6.39
C SER A 692 -18.04 7.40 7.73
N LEU A 693 -16.84 6.99 8.16
CA LEU A 693 -16.22 7.40 9.42
C LEU A 693 -15.30 8.62 9.27
N GLN A 694 -15.01 9.04 8.04
CA GLN A 694 -14.10 10.15 7.79
C GLN A 694 -14.76 11.49 8.11
N LYS A 695 -13.98 12.43 8.63
CA LYS A 695 -14.42 13.82 8.81
C LYS A 695 -14.40 14.52 7.45
N LEU A 696 -15.54 14.50 6.77
CA LEU A 696 -15.72 15.16 5.48
C LEU A 696 -16.46 16.47 5.69
N ASP A 697 -15.87 17.59 5.25
CA ASP A 697 -16.56 18.88 5.20
C ASP A 697 -17.84 18.74 4.37
N ASN A 698 -18.97 19.15 4.94
CA ASN A 698 -20.32 18.84 4.41
C ASN A 698 -20.55 19.34 2.97
N ILE A 699 -19.83 20.38 2.54
CA ILE A 699 -20.05 21.02 1.24
C ILE A 699 -19.20 20.36 0.14
N SER A 700 -17.94 20.04 0.42
CA SER A 700 -16.96 19.67 -0.61
C SER A 700 -17.00 18.21 -1.03
N ARG A 701 -17.64 17.30 -0.26
CA ARG A 701 -17.61 15.84 -0.51
C ARG A 701 -18.96 15.16 -0.37
N ARG A 702 -20.02 15.85 -0.78
CA ARG A 702 -21.41 15.35 -0.69
C ARG A 702 -21.65 14.07 -1.50
N PHE A 703 -20.93 13.87 -2.61
CA PHE A 703 -21.09 12.70 -3.48
C PHE A 703 -20.50 11.42 -2.89
N ILE A 704 -19.38 11.50 -2.16
CA ILE A 704 -18.83 10.37 -1.38
C ILE A 704 -19.84 9.88 -0.33
N LYS A 705 -20.54 10.81 0.33
CA LYS A 705 -21.60 10.47 1.29
C LYS A 705 -22.80 9.80 0.62
N ALA A 706 -23.25 10.33 -0.52
CA ALA A 706 -24.31 9.73 -1.31
C ALA A 706 -23.95 8.29 -1.77
N ALA A 707 -22.74 8.09 -2.29
CA ALA A 707 -22.24 6.78 -2.70
C ALA A 707 -22.17 5.79 -1.51
N THR A 708 -21.75 6.27 -0.33
CA THR A 708 -21.73 5.47 0.90
C THR A 708 -23.13 5.01 1.28
N LEU A 709 -24.11 5.93 1.21
CA LEU A 709 -25.51 5.61 1.47
C LEU A 709 -26.06 4.61 0.46
N ALA A 710 -25.72 4.76 -0.82
CA ALA A 710 -26.08 3.83 -1.89
C ALA A 710 -25.59 2.42 -1.56
N ARG A 711 -24.30 2.29 -1.19
CA ARG A 711 -23.72 1.01 -0.84
C ARG A 711 -24.39 0.37 0.38
N PHE A 712 -24.77 1.16 1.39
CA PHE A 712 -25.49 0.66 2.56
C PHE A 712 -26.90 0.16 2.20
N ILE A 713 -27.63 0.88 1.36
CA ILE A 713 -28.92 0.43 0.82
C ILE A 713 -28.76 -0.92 0.09
N MET A 714 -27.75 -1.03 -0.77
CA MET A 714 -27.41 -2.26 -1.52
C MET A 714 -27.12 -3.47 -0.64
N VAL A 715 -26.64 -3.27 0.59
CA VAL A 715 -26.42 -4.35 1.59
C VAL A 715 -27.54 -4.43 2.62
N ASN A 716 -28.71 -3.86 2.34
CA ASN A 716 -29.92 -3.90 3.15
C ASN A 716 -29.87 -3.10 4.46
N ASP A 717 -28.97 -2.12 4.58
CA ASP A 717 -28.89 -1.23 5.74
C ASP A 717 -29.48 0.15 5.45
N LEU A 718 -30.56 0.48 6.17
CA LEU A 718 -31.25 1.77 6.11
C LEU A 718 -31.02 2.63 7.37
N SER A 719 -30.12 2.21 8.27
CA SER A 719 -29.88 2.90 9.54
C SER A 719 -29.29 4.31 9.38
N HIS A 720 -28.65 4.57 8.24
CA HIS A 720 -27.97 5.82 7.92
C HIS A 720 -28.77 6.76 7.02
N ILE A 721 -30.04 6.44 6.71
CA ILE A 721 -30.88 7.27 5.84
C ILE A 721 -31.40 8.50 6.60
N PRO A 722 -31.19 9.73 6.09
CA PRO A 722 -31.73 10.92 6.72
C PRO A 722 -33.26 11.01 6.53
N PRO A 723 -34.01 11.52 7.53
CA PRO A 723 -35.45 11.76 7.40
C PRO A 723 -35.78 12.75 6.27
N SER A 724 -36.93 12.59 5.61
CA SER A 724 -37.32 13.48 4.49
C SER A 724 -37.53 14.95 4.90
N GLU A 725 -37.83 15.21 6.18
CA GLU A 725 -38.06 16.55 6.73
C GLU A 725 -36.77 17.31 7.10
N HIS A 726 -35.61 16.63 7.05
CA HIS A 726 -34.29 17.18 7.40
C HIS A 726 -33.40 17.43 6.19
N ASP A 727 -33.99 17.91 5.08
CA ASP A 727 -33.27 18.35 3.87
C ASP A 727 -32.49 19.69 4.07
N THR A 728 -32.12 19.98 5.33
CA THR A 728 -31.27 21.11 5.70
C THR A 728 -29.79 20.87 5.36
N GLU A 729 -29.39 19.63 5.07
CA GLU A 729 -27.98 19.25 4.84
C GLU A 729 -27.52 19.27 3.35
N ARG A 730 -28.40 19.54 2.37
CA ARG A 730 -28.06 19.54 0.92
C ARG A 730 -27.38 18.26 0.41
N LEU A 731 -27.58 17.12 1.08
CA LEU A 731 -27.04 15.82 0.63
C LEU A 731 -27.91 15.27 -0.51
N PRO A 732 -27.37 15.07 -1.72
CA PRO A 732 -28.13 14.44 -2.79
C PRO A 732 -28.39 12.96 -2.43
N MET A 733 -29.62 12.50 -2.63
CA MET A 733 -29.92 11.08 -2.48
C MET A 733 -29.28 10.28 -3.62
N PRO A 734 -28.74 9.09 -3.34
CA PRO A 734 -28.09 8.30 -4.37
C PRO A 734 -29.09 7.85 -5.44
N VAL A 735 -28.69 7.96 -6.70
CA VAL A 735 -29.49 7.52 -7.85
C VAL A 735 -29.33 6.02 -8.07
N MET A 736 -28.09 5.54 -8.22
CA MET A 736 -27.82 4.11 -8.38
C MET A 736 -27.92 3.40 -7.03
N ILE A 737 -28.95 2.58 -6.81
CA ILE A 737 -29.10 1.80 -5.57
C ILE A 737 -29.21 0.29 -5.80
N TRP A 738 -28.98 -0.17 -7.03
CA TRP A 738 -29.17 -1.57 -7.44
C TRP A 738 -27.99 -2.18 -8.23
N TRP A 739 -26.83 -1.52 -8.26
CA TRP A 739 -25.61 -2.02 -8.90
C TRP A 739 -24.36 -1.69 -8.07
N PRO A 740 -23.44 -2.64 -7.83
CA PRO A 740 -23.38 -4.00 -8.38
C PRO A 740 -24.24 -5.03 -7.62
N LEU A 741 -24.92 -4.62 -6.55
CA LEU A 741 -25.78 -5.48 -5.75
C LEU A 741 -27.22 -4.96 -5.77
N ILE A 742 -28.19 -5.89 -5.78
CA ILE A 742 -29.61 -5.58 -5.74
C ILE A 742 -30.10 -5.72 -4.28
N PRO A 743 -30.65 -4.67 -3.65
CA PRO A 743 -31.23 -4.75 -2.31
C PRO A 743 -32.44 -5.71 -2.29
N ALA A 744 -32.71 -6.30 -1.13
CA ALA A 744 -33.89 -7.14 -0.91
C ALA A 744 -35.20 -6.32 -1.07
N GLN A 745 -36.26 -6.98 -1.52
CA GLN A 745 -37.57 -6.36 -1.72
C GLN A 745 -38.11 -5.68 -0.45
N GLU A 746 -37.89 -6.28 0.73
CA GLU A 746 -38.34 -5.73 2.02
C GLU A 746 -37.61 -4.42 2.37
N THR A 747 -36.32 -4.36 2.09
CA THR A 747 -35.50 -3.15 2.24
C THR A 747 -36.03 -2.05 1.33
N LEU A 748 -36.27 -2.36 0.06
CA LEU A 748 -36.80 -1.41 -0.93
C LEU A 748 -38.20 -0.90 -0.54
N ARG A 749 -39.06 -1.77 0.00
CA ARG A 749 -40.37 -1.39 0.53
C ARG A 749 -40.25 -0.42 1.70
N GLU A 750 -39.36 -0.71 2.66
CA GLU A 750 -39.13 0.19 3.80
C GLU A 750 -38.45 1.50 3.37
N LEU A 751 -37.58 1.46 2.37
CA LEU A 751 -36.97 2.64 1.77
C LEU A 751 -38.03 3.56 1.16
N ALA A 752 -38.91 3.05 0.31
CA ALA A 752 -40.02 3.82 -0.27
C ALA A 752 -40.94 4.42 0.81
N ARG A 753 -41.17 3.68 1.91
CA ARG A 753 -41.96 4.17 3.05
C ARG A 753 -41.26 5.33 3.79
N ARG A 754 -39.93 5.27 3.96
CA ARG A 754 -39.14 6.32 4.64
C ARG A 754 -38.83 7.51 3.76
N ARG A 755 -38.64 7.28 2.45
CA ARG A 755 -38.20 8.24 1.43
C ARG A 755 -39.02 8.10 0.15
N PRO A 756 -40.25 8.65 0.13
CA PRO A 756 -41.11 8.63 -1.06
C PRO A 756 -40.48 9.35 -2.27
N ASP A 757 -39.56 10.29 -2.02
CA ASP A 757 -38.78 10.99 -3.04
C ASP A 757 -37.80 10.06 -3.78
N MET A 758 -37.52 8.86 -3.25
CA MET A 758 -36.71 7.83 -3.92
C MET A 758 -37.54 6.78 -4.67
N ASN A 759 -38.85 6.97 -4.83
CA ASN A 759 -39.73 5.96 -5.46
C ASN A 759 -39.29 5.57 -6.88
N LEU A 760 -38.72 6.52 -7.65
CA LEU A 760 -38.19 6.22 -8.98
C LEU A 760 -37.02 5.22 -8.91
N GLN A 761 -36.05 5.46 -8.03
CA GLN A 761 -34.90 4.61 -7.81
C GLN A 761 -35.31 3.23 -7.29
N VAL A 762 -36.32 3.18 -6.41
CA VAL A 762 -36.89 1.92 -5.92
C VAL A 762 -37.57 1.15 -7.07
N ALA A 763 -38.35 1.82 -7.91
CA ALA A 763 -39.00 1.20 -9.07
C ALA A 763 -37.96 0.67 -10.08
N MET A 764 -36.88 1.42 -10.33
CA MET A 764 -35.74 0.98 -11.14
C MET A 764 -35.07 -0.27 -10.54
N ALA A 765 -34.87 -0.32 -9.21
CA ALA A 765 -34.37 -1.51 -8.53
C ALA A 765 -35.35 -2.70 -8.63
N CYS A 766 -36.66 -2.47 -8.63
CA CYS A 766 -37.66 -3.52 -8.84
C CYS A 766 -37.58 -4.16 -10.22
N ILE A 767 -37.33 -3.38 -11.28
CA ILE A 767 -37.11 -3.91 -12.64
C ILE A 767 -35.88 -4.82 -12.63
N GLN A 768 -34.79 -4.38 -11.99
CA GLN A 768 -33.54 -5.14 -11.94
C GLN A 768 -33.67 -6.43 -11.11
N GLY A 769 -34.41 -6.40 -10.00
CA GLY A 769 -34.61 -7.53 -9.08
C GLY A 769 -35.81 -8.44 -9.40
N ASP A 770 -36.59 -8.13 -10.45
CA ASP A 770 -37.90 -8.73 -10.77
C ASP A 770 -38.91 -8.72 -9.60
N TYR A 771 -38.98 -7.62 -8.86
CA TYR A 771 -39.85 -7.47 -7.68
C TYR A 771 -41.26 -6.95 -8.01
N ARG A 772 -42.04 -7.76 -8.72
CA ARG A 772 -43.39 -7.39 -9.22
C ARG A 772 -44.36 -6.95 -8.12
N VAL A 773 -44.36 -7.63 -6.99
CA VAL A 773 -45.28 -7.32 -5.88
C VAL A 773 -45.03 -5.91 -5.35
N LEU A 774 -43.77 -5.54 -5.13
CA LEU A 774 -43.42 -4.18 -4.70
C LEU A 774 -43.68 -3.16 -5.81
N TRP A 775 -43.38 -3.50 -7.07
CA TRP A 775 -43.71 -2.63 -8.20
C TRP A 775 -45.20 -2.27 -8.25
N ASP A 776 -46.07 -3.25 -8.05
CA ASP A 776 -47.53 -3.05 -8.05
C ASP A 776 -47.99 -2.22 -6.83
N GLU A 777 -47.35 -2.41 -5.67
CA GLU A 777 -47.58 -1.59 -4.48
C GLU A 777 -47.17 -0.12 -4.72
N LEU A 778 -46.07 0.12 -5.43
CA LEU A 778 -45.57 1.46 -5.74
C LEU A 778 -46.41 2.16 -6.81
N ALA A 779 -46.95 1.40 -7.77
CA ALA A 779 -47.70 1.87 -8.93
C ALA A 779 -47.05 3.09 -9.62
N PRO A 780 -45.78 2.98 -10.07
CA PRO A 780 -45.01 4.13 -10.56
C PRO A 780 -45.64 4.75 -11.81
N GLU A 781 -45.50 6.08 -11.93
CA GLU A 781 -45.88 6.80 -13.16
C GLU A 781 -44.88 6.47 -14.29
N PRO A 782 -45.35 6.30 -15.54
CA PRO A 782 -44.46 6.00 -16.66
C PRO A 782 -43.47 7.15 -16.94
N CYS A 783 -42.19 6.84 -17.09
CA CYS A 783 -41.14 7.79 -17.47
C CYS A 783 -40.04 7.13 -18.35
N SER A 784 -39.20 7.96 -18.97
CA SER A 784 -38.09 7.54 -19.86
C SER A 784 -37.14 6.55 -19.19
N ALA A 785 -36.67 6.86 -17.98
CA ALA A 785 -35.71 6.01 -17.26
C ALA A 785 -36.26 4.59 -16.98
N LEU A 786 -37.52 4.47 -16.52
CA LEU A 786 -38.16 3.18 -16.29
C LEU A 786 -38.37 2.40 -17.59
N TRP A 787 -38.73 3.10 -18.66
CA TRP A 787 -38.93 2.53 -19.99
C TRP A 787 -37.62 2.00 -20.59
N ASP A 788 -36.55 2.76 -20.50
CA ASP A 788 -35.24 2.37 -21.01
C ASP A 788 -34.68 1.18 -20.26
N GLN A 789 -34.77 1.18 -18.92
CA GLN A 789 -34.32 0.04 -18.12
C GLN A 789 -35.17 -1.22 -18.38
N ALA A 790 -36.49 -1.10 -18.47
CA ALA A 790 -37.38 -2.24 -18.71
C ALA A 790 -37.20 -2.90 -20.09
N ARG A 791 -36.74 -2.13 -21.10
CA ARG A 791 -36.53 -2.61 -22.47
C ARG A 791 -35.16 -3.25 -22.72
N GLN A 792 -34.21 -3.15 -21.79
CA GLN A 792 -32.91 -3.82 -21.97
C GLN A 792 -33.11 -5.34 -22.09
N GLN A 793 -32.66 -5.95 -23.19
CA GLN A 793 -32.71 -7.41 -23.38
C GLN A 793 -31.86 -8.10 -22.31
N GLN A 794 -32.47 -8.98 -21.51
CA GLN A 794 -31.78 -9.77 -20.48
C GLN A 794 -30.76 -10.75 -21.08
N THR A 795 -29.56 -10.85 -20.49
CA THR A 795 -28.48 -11.74 -20.94
C THR A 795 -28.66 -13.19 -20.46
N GLN A 796 -28.47 -14.14 -21.40
CA GLN A 796 -28.20 -15.61 -21.40
C GLN A 796 -28.52 -16.54 -20.20
N ASN A 797 -28.55 -16.11 -18.93
CA ASN A 797 -28.83 -17.00 -17.79
C ASN A 797 -30.31 -17.08 -17.39
N TRP A 798 -31.17 -16.32 -18.06
CA TRP A 798 -32.62 -16.46 -17.95
C TRP A 798 -33.15 -17.12 -19.24
N PRO A 799 -34.08 -18.09 -19.13
CA PRO A 799 -34.56 -18.79 -20.32
C PRO A 799 -35.10 -17.76 -21.31
N ASN A 800 -34.53 -17.76 -22.52
CA ASN A 800 -34.97 -16.97 -23.67
C ASN A 800 -36.50 -16.88 -23.67
N SER A 801 -37.02 -15.74 -23.24
CA SER A 801 -38.42 -15.40 -23.49
C SER A 801 -38.40 -14.31 -24.55
N PRO A 802 -38.86 -14.61 -25.77
CA PRO A 802 -39.19 -13.60 -26.77
C PRO A 802 -40.37 -12.70 -26.36
N ASN A 803 -40.83 -12.78 -25.11
CA ASN A 803 -42.01 -12.11 -24.62
C ASN A 803 -41.60 -10.84 -23.87
N ARG A 804 -42.34 -9.77 -24.16
CA ARG A 804 -42.44 -8.54 -23.35
C ARG A 804 -42.35 -8.85 -21.86
N ASN A 805 -41.48 -8.13 -21.16
CA ASN A 805 -41.40 -8.20 -19.71
C ASN A 805 -42.61 -7.45 -19.11
N TYR A 806 -43.16 -7.97 -18.01
CA TYR A 806 -44.31 -7.42 -17.27
C TYR A 806 -44.26 -5.88 -17.09
N TYR A 807 -43.07 -5.34 -16.80
CA TYR A 807 -42.84 -3.90 -16.61
C TYR A 807 -43.10 -3.08 -17.88
N VAL A 808 -42.74 -3.60 -19.06
CA VAL A 808 -42.99 -2.93 -20.35
C VAL A 808 -44.50 -2.85 -20.61
N ASP A 809 -45.22 -3.95 -20.42
CA ASP A 809 -46.68 -3.98 -20.60
C ASP A 809 -47.40 -3.07 -19.61
N TYR A 810 -46.93 -3.05 -18.35
CA TYR A 810 -47.44 -2.13 -17.33
C TYR A 810 -47.26 -0.67 -17.75
N LEU A 811 -46.05 -0.28 -18.17
CA LEU A 811 -45.72 1.12 -18.48
C LEU A 811 -46.51 1.64 -19.68
N GLU A 812 -46.69 0.83 -20.73
CA GLU A 812 -47.51 1.21 -21.88
C GLU A 812 -48.98 1.36 -21.53
N ARG A 813 -49.57 0.34 -20.87
CA ARG A 813 -50.98 0.39 -20.45
C ARG A 813 -51.23 1.61 -19.57
N ARG A 814 -50.32 1.88 -18.64
CA ARG A 814 -50.44 3.03 -17.72
C ARG A 814 -50.28 4.37 -18.45
N ALA A 815 -49.41 4.45 -19.46
CA ALA A 815 -49.27 5.66 -20.28
C ALA A 815 -50.52 5.91 -21.12
N GLU A 816 -51.13 4.87 -21.68
CA GLU A 816 -52.40 4.94 -22.42
C GLU A 816 -53.55 5.42 -21.51
N GLU A 817 -53.65 4.88 -20.29
CA GLU A 817 -54.63 5.32 -19.28
C GLU A 817 -54.49 6.82 -18.94
N LEU A 818 -53.27 7.34 -18.96
CA LEU A 818 -52.96 8.76 -18.73
C LEU A 818 -53.11 9.62 -19.98
N GLY A 819 -53.56 9.06 -21.10
CA GLY A 819 -53.80 9.78 -22.36
C GLY A 819 -52.52 10.15 -23.12
N GLY A 820 -51.41 9.45 -22.87
CA GLY A 820 -50.11 9.72 -23.48
C GLY A 820 -49.51 8.51 -24.18
N ASN A 821 -48.35 8.72 -24.82
CA ASN A 821 -47.52 7.66 -25.38
C ASN A 821 -46.19 7.67 -24.64
N ILE A 822 -45.78 6.54 -24.05
CA ILE A 822 -44.54 6.41 -23.27
C ILE A 822 -43.28 6.78 -24.08
N ALA A 823 -43.29 6.54 -25.40
CA ALA A 823 -42.20 6.93 -26.30
C ALA A 823 -42.16 8.44 -26.60
N MET A 824 -43.20 9.19 -26.22
CA MET A 824 -43.34 10.63 -26.44
C MET A 824 -43.38 11.43 -25.13
N MET A 825 -43.35 10.77 -23.97
CA MET A 825 -43.22 11.43 -22.66
C MET A 825 -41.77 11.91 -22.51
N GLY A 826 -41.52 13.18 -22.86
CA GLY A 826 -40.20 13.81 -22.82
C GLY A 826 -39.61 13.95 -21.40
N ASN A 827 -38.27 13.97 -21.37
CA ASN A 827 -37.38 13.88 -20.20
C ASN A 827 -37.84 14.71 -19.00
N GLY A 828 -38.39 14.04 -18.00
CA GLY A 828 -38.59 14.62 -16.68
C GLY A 828 -37.25 14.77 -15.96
N PHE A 829 -36.49 15.81 -16.31
CA PHE A 829 -35.41 16.49 -15.55
C PHE A 829 -34.39 15.69 -14.69
N ASN A 830 -34.31 14.36 -14.76
CA ASN A 830 -33.33 13.55 -14.01
C ASN A 830 -32.43 12.76 -14.98
N SER A 831 -31.47 13.44 -15.61
CA SER A 831 -30.47 12.83 -16.49
C SER A 831 -29.72 11.68 -15.81
N GLU A 832 -29.47 11.77 -14.51
CA GLU A 832 -28.75 10.73 -13.75
C GLU A 832 -29.46 9.37 -13.72
N CYS A 833 -30.80 9.35 -13.71
CA CYS A 833 -31.57 8.10 -13.80
C CYS A 833 -31.58 7.55 -15.23
N GLU A 834 -31.52 8.42 -16.24
CA GLU A 834 -31.38 8.02 -17.64
C GLU A 834 -30.00 7.37 -17.87
N ASP A 835 -28.94 7.94 -17.29
CA ASP A 835 -27.58 7.38 -17.33
C ASP A 835 -27.50 6.02 -16.58
N ALA A 836 -28.16 5.90 -15.43
CA ALA A 836 -28.25 4.65 -14.67
C ALA A 836 -29.00 3.53 -15.44
N ALA A 837 -29.83 3.89 -16.41
CA ALA A 837 -30.56 2.99 -17.30
C ALA A 837 -29.72 2.54 -18.52
N VAL A 838 -28.39 2.71 -18.50
CA VAL A 838 -27.48 2.06 -19.47
C VAL A 838 -27.34 0.56 -19.16
N ARG A 839 -27.23 -0.25 -20.23
CA ARG A 839 -27.08 -1.72 -20.12
C ARG A 839 -25.72 -2.12 -19.58
N ASP A 840 -24.66 -1.63 -20.22
CA ASP A 840 -23.29 -1.89 -19.80
C ASP A 840 -22.85 -0.79 -18.83
N LYS A 841 -22.85 -1.13 -17.54
CA LYS A 841 -22.52 -0.22 -16.43
C LYS A 841 -21.02 -0.14 -16.15
N GLU A 842 -20.23 -1.01 -16.75
CA GLU A 842 -18.78 -1.07 -16.55
C GLU A 842 -18.14 -1.41 -17.91
N PRO A 843 -18.20 -0.49 -18.90
CA PRO A 843 -17.82 -0.81 -20.26
C PRO A 843 -16.36 -1.25 -20.35
N THR A 844 -16.11 -2.25 -21.19
CA THR A 844 -14.76 -2.78 -21.45
C THR A 844 -14.20 -2.25 -22.76
N THR A 845 -12.88 -2.37 -22.95
CA THR A 845 -12.21 -1.98 -24.18
C THR A 845 -11.41 -3.14 -24.76
N THR A 846 -11.25 -3.15 -26.09
CA THR A 846 -10.30 -4.01 -26.81
C THR A 846 -9.09 -3.24 -27.31
N TRP A 847 -9.02 -1.93 -27.03
CA TRP A 847 -7.87 -1.09 -27.33
C TRP A 847 -6.85 -1.18 -26.20
N LEU A 848 -5.69 -1.77 -26.49
CA LEU A 848 -4.56 -1.86 -25.58
C LEU A 848 -3.66 -0.65 -25.76
N ASP A 849 -3.65 0.23 -24.76
CA ASP A 849 -2.79 1.40 -24.74
C ASP A 849 -1.29 1.02 -24.60
N PRO A 850 -0.36 1.88 -25.07
CA PRO A 850 1.09 1.66 -24.93
C PRO A 850 1.56 1.45 -23.48
N GLY A 851 0.87 2.07 -22.53
CA GLY A 851 1.27 2.11 -21.13
C GLY A 851 0.20 2.70 -20.24
N ILE A 852 0.54 2.87 -18.97
CA ILE A 852 -0.33 3.54 -17.99
C ILE A 852 0.18 4.96 -17.80
N TYR A 853 -0.67 5.91 -18.17
CA TYR A 853 -0.38 7.34 -18.10
C TYR A 853 -1.27 7.98 -17.07
N GLU A 854 -0.66 8.62 -16.06
CA GLU A 854 -1.42 9.45 -15.14
C GLU A 854 -1.50 10.87 -15.67
N ARG A 855 -2.73 11.32 -15.92
CA ARG A 855 -3.08 12.65 -16.38
C ARG A 855 -4.49 13.00 -15.89
N PRO A 856 -4.86 14.29 -15.83
CA PRO A 856 -6.25 14.68 -15.67
C PRO A 856 -7.12 13.95 -16.68
N TYR A 857 -8.25 13.39 -16.25
CA TYR A 857 -9.17 12.63 -17.09
C TYR A 857 -8.57 11.32 -17.64
N ALA A 858 -7.66 10.69 -16.88
CA ALA A 858 -7.12 9.37 -17.22
C ALA A 858 -8.13 8.24 -16.97
N LEU A 859 -8.98 8.38 -15.96
CA LEU A 859 -10.06 7.43 -15.64
C LEU A 859 -11.44 8.04 -15.88
N GLN A 860 -11.60 9.34 -15.63
CA GLN A 860 -12.87 10.03 -15.77
C GLN A 860 -13.02 10.62 -17.16
N ASN A 861 -14.13 10.34 -17.85
CA ASN A 861 -14.40 10.99 -19.14
C ASN A 861 -14.62 12.51 -18.99
N SER A 862 -14.07 13.29 -19.92
CA SER A 862 -14.16 14.76 -19.93
C SER A 862 -15.55 15.33 -20.30
N TYR A 863 -16.51 14.47 -20.67
CA TYR A 863 -17.88 14.88 -20.99
C TYR A 863 -18.78 14.80 -19.73
N PRO A 864 -19.35 15.92 -19.26
CA PRO A 864 -19.94 16.04 -17.92
C PRO A 864 -21.35 15.40 -17.75
N HIS A 865 -21.78 14.48 -18.62
CA HIS A 865 -23.20 14.07 -18.69
C HIS A 865 -23.46 12.56 -18.85
N GLU A 866 -22.56 11.68 -18.42
CA GLU A 866 -22.70 10.22 -18.72
C GLU A 866 -22.21 9.30 -17.59
N GLY A 867 -22.30 9.70 -16.31
CA GLY A 867 -21.80 8.90 -15.19
C GLY A 867 -22.91 8.18 -14.42
N ILE A 868 -22.84 6.86 -14.27
CA ILE A 868 -23.88 6.09 -13.56
C ILE A 868 -23.84 6.28 -12.04
N TYR A 869 -22.70 6.74 -11.51
CA TYR A 869 -22.44 6.84 -10.07
C TYR A 869 -22.64 8.25 -9.49
N TYR A 870 -22.40 9.31 -10.29
CA TYR A 870 -22.50 10.72 -9.88
C TYR A 870 -22.39 11.67 -11.11
N PRO A 871 -22.79 12.96 -10.99
CA PRO A 871 -22.87 13.91 -12.11
C PRO A 871 -21.53 14.56 -12.52
N GLY A 872 -20.49 13.75 -12.74
CA GLY A 872 -19.18 14.22 -13.24
C GLY A 872 -18.61 13.43 -14.41
N GLY A 873 -19.35 12.45 -14.94
CA GLY A 873 -18.86 11.57 -16.02
C GLY A 873 -18.44 10.19 -15.51
N GLU A 874 -18.50 9.22 -16.41
CA GLU A 874 -18.18 7.83 -16.10
C GLU A 874 -16.71 7.67 -15.75
N VAL A 875 -16.45 6.94 -14.67
CA VAL A 875 -15.10 6.56 -14.25
C VAL A 875 -14.84 5.15 -14.75
N ASN A 876 -13.83 4.99 -15.58
CA ASN A 876 -13.55 3.73 -16.24
C ASN A 876 -12.05 3.46 -16.31
N ALA A 877 -11.61 2.38 -15.68
CA ALA A 877 -10.22 1.92 -15.70
C ALA A 877 -9.98 0.78 -16.71
N ALA A 878 -10.86 0.57 -17.70
CA ALA A 878 -10.78 -0.59 -18.59
C ALA A 878 -9.50 -0.63 -19.42
N SER A 879 -8.99 0.52 -19.87
CA SER A 879 -7.69 0.60 -20.55
C SER A 879 -6.56 0.12 -19.65
N TRP A 880 -6.53 0.60 -18.40
CA TRP A 880 -5.51 0.22 -17.42
C TRP A 880 -5.63 -1.26 -17.05
N HIS A 881 -6.85 -1.77 -16.83
CA HIS A 881 -7.08 -3.20 -16.61
C HIS A 881 -6.57 -4.05 -17.77
N LEU A 882 -6.80 -3.61 -19.01
CA LEU A 882 -6.34 -4.35 -20.19
C LEU A 882 -4.80 -4.36 -20.26
N VAL A 883 -4.14 -3.25 -19.95
CA VAL A 883 -2.66 -3.19 -19.83
C VAL A 883 -2.18 -4.12 -18.72
N ILE A 884 -2.80 -4.08 -17.54
CA ILE A 884 -2.44 -4.92 -16.38
C ILE A 884 -2.56 -6.42 -16.71
N CYS A 885 -3.63 -6.84 -17.38
CA CYS A 885 -3.87 -8.25 -17.71
C CYS A 885 -3.07 -8.75 -18.94
N SER A 886 -2.53 -7.84 -19.76
CA SER A 886 -1.84 -8.21 -20.99
C SER A 886 -0.44 -8.78 -20.74
N SER A 887 -0.05 -9.76 -21.56
CA SER A 887 1.31 -10.30 -21.53
C SER A 887 2.35 -9.23 -21.83
N GLU A 888 3.58 -9.44 -21.36
CA GLU A 888 4.69 -8.53 -21.65
C GLU A 888 4.91 -8.34 -23.16
N GLU A 889 4.75 -9.41 -23.94
CA GLU A 889 4.86 -9.37 -25.40
C GLU A 889 3.79 -8.49 -26.05
N LEU A 890 2.53 -8.57 -25.61
CA LEU A 890 1.46 -7.72 -26.13
C LEU A 890 1.66 -6.26 -25.73
N ARG A 891 2.10 -6.00 -24.49
CA ARG A 891 2.43 -4.65 -24.03
C ARG A 891 3.60 -4.06 -24.82
N ARG A 892 4.63 -4.86 -25.12
CA ARG A 892 5.77 -4.45 -25.96
C ARG A 892 5.30 -4.06 -27.35
N LYS A 893 4.47 -4.90 -27.99
CA LYS A 893 3.88 -4.60 -29.30
C LYS A 893 3.04 -3.31 -29.27
N ALA A 894 2.20 -3.14 -28.24
CA ALA A 894 1.41 -1.93 -28.07
C ALA A 894 2.28 -0.67 -27.96
N ARG A 895 3.44 -0.74 -27.30
CA ARG A 895 4.39 0.38 -27.27
C ARG A 895 5.02 0.68 -28.63
N GLU A 896 5.40 -0.35 -29.37
CA GLU A 896 6.03 -0.22 -30.69
C GLU A 896 5.07 0.37 -31.73
N GLU A 897 3.77 0.10 -31.60
CA GLU A 897 2.72 0.50 -32.55
C GLU A 897 1.89 1.70 -32.06
N GLU A 898 2.25 2.34 -30.94
CA GLU A 898 1.51 3.45 -30.32
C GLU A 898 0.04 3.11 -29.98
N GLY A 899 -0.18 1.87 -29.56
CA GLY A 899 -1.46 1.30 -29.17
C GLY A 899 -1.99 0.34 -30.22
N ILE A 900 -2.64 -0.74 -29.78
CA ILE A 900 -3.17 -1.77 -30.69
C ILE A 900 -4.60 -2.15 -30.33
N ARG A 901 -5.39 -2.49 -31.35
CA ARG A 901 -6.65 -3.17 -31.13
C ARG A 901 -6.41 -4.67 -31.04
N LEU A 902 -6.82 -5.27 -29.93
CA LEU A 902 -6.78 -6.70 -29.76
C LEU A 902 -7.78 -7.35 -30.72
N TYR A 903 -7.30 -8.38 -31.42
CA TYR A 903 -8.09 -9.23 -32.33
C TYR A 903 -8.53 -8.60 -33.66
N ASP A 904 -8.00 -7.44 -34.03
CA ASP A 904 -8.01 -7.02 -35.44
C ASP A 904 -6.90 -7.79 -36.19
N GLU A 905 -7.27 -8.47 -37.29
CA GLU A 905 -6.39 -9.31 -38.11
C GLU A 905 -5.24 -8.55 -38.80
#